data_AF-A0A8C4I1G3-F1
#
_entry.id   AF-A0A8C4I1G3-F1
#
_cell.length_a   1.000
_cell.length_b   1.000
_cell.length_c   1.000
_cell.angle_alpha   90.00
_cell.angle_beta   90.00
_cell.angle_gamma   90.00
#
_symmetry.space_group_name_H-M   'P 1'
#
loop_
_entity.id
_entity.type
_entity.pdbx_description
1 polymer ?
#
loop_
_entity_poly.entity_id
_entity_poly.type
_entity_poly.pdbx_seq_one_letter_code
_entity_poly.pdbx_strand_id
1 'polypeptide(L)'
;MFSLSELVPQNQHQSRSKLLKPWWEVFMDYLVVLMLMASVLACTEQLSRDRVVCIPLDPLVTVNTSDHSPSVGGDVAPPSKPTTSPNLHSTVRGRRTHLVYQQYIYISQVCYHEALPLCSRFFPYMALLQSLVLVASGSFWLHFPHTSARIEHFLAILAKCCESPWTSQALSHAARQEEIQEKVVVEERRPPQPPPSSSSSSPPVTRTRQSSIDSGADSPLLKRSDSTSSAAPPSPCPSTLSCNSTMSSISLGSQVHFPSSKPSLMVDSPRQVISLDRSDGEQARALFERVRKFRSHCESSDVIYKVYLAQTIFKLLMVTLIVSYTIPLLSAFSFNYTCHPEEQALVGYSTFECIHVLSSLIRKLLVAYLTLLGLYGLLNFYTLSWILHSSLRQYSFHSLKELCSLRDVPDLRNDLAFLLHMLDQYDPLLAQRLSVFLSPVSESRLLEENLERRWGEEKLRAMISVDAEGCSKLQLVALPRLPPALFTLSQLQVLKLELITDARFTAQVINMTQLRELHLYHCTAAVDPSALGVLQERLEVLQLTFTQVSEIPSWVFSLRSLHELHLSGRLSSDGGVGRSWALGSLRQLRHLRMLVIRGMLQRIPGELCEVAGSLVRLEIYNEGTRLLVLTGLKRMVDLTELLLQDCQLERLPSALLGLTNLRTLDLQHNNLRTLEELLSLAHLRRLSCLRLAFNRVLALPASVGVLRGLELLDLSNNQLQSLPPALFTLRRLRRLLLAGNLLEELPAEVKSLQLLTELDLSGNRLERLPPGLFNSCLELRILNVAHNSLSSLPRGIAALSQLCRLDLRSNSLEELPAELGCCTGLHGGGLLVEDWTPALLYPAFLNCGGLRHSFCPIAGRLCRRLSESTNQINALWRRRDFRLPV
;
A
#
# COMPACT_ATOMS: atom_id res chain seq x y z
N MET A 1 2.34 60.70 -13.03
CA MET A 1 1.41 59.76 -13.70
C MET A 1 1.71 58.38 -13.18
N PHE A 2 0.71 57.56 -12.90
CA PHE A 2 0.90 56.12 -12.67
C PHE A 2 0.74 55.39 -13.99
N SER A 3 1.61 54.44 -14.32
CA SER A 3 1.38 53.58 -15.48
C SER A 3 0.46 52.42 -15.08
N LEU A 4 -0.44 52.02 -15.99
CA LEU A 4 -1.31 50.86 -15.76
C LEU A 4 -0.52 49.55 -15.67
N SER A 5 0.68 49.52 -16.24
CA SER A 5 1.69 48.46 -16.10
C SER A 5 2.27 48.30 -14.69
N GLU A 6 2.20 49.32 -13.83
CA GLU A 6 2.63 49.23 -12.42
C GLU A 6 1.48 48.81 -11.48
N LEU A 7 0.23 48.99 -11.91
CA LEU A 7 -0.97 48.70 -11.11
C LEU A 7 -1.55 47.29 -11.34
N VAL A 8 -1.12 46.60 -12.40
CA VAL A 8 -1.45 45.19 -12.65
C VAL A 8 -0.30 44.31 -12.14
N PRO A 9 -0.50 43.44 -11.13
CA PRO A 9 0.59 42.65 -10.53
C PRO A 9 1.25 41.69 -11.52
N GLN A 10 2.55 41.47 -11.32
CA GLN A 10 3.46 40.98 -12.36
C GLN A 10 3.28 39.47 -12.70
N ASN A 11 3.26 39.17 -14.00
CA ASN A 11 2.62 37.99 -14.62
C ASN A 11 3.39 36.64 -14.49
N GLN A 12 4.14 36.39 -13.41
CA GLN A 12 4.94 35.15 -13.26
C GLN A 12 4.26 34.03 -12.43
N HIS A 13 3.84 34.29 -11.19
CA HIS A 13 3.08 33.30 -10.38
C HIS A 13 1.73 32.91 -11.03
N GLN A 14 1.18 33.82 -11.84
CA GLN A 14 -0.15 33.71 -12.45
C GLN A 14 -0.26 32.65 -13.57
N SER A 15 0.84 31.95 -13.91
CA SER A 15 0.86 30.93 -14.95
C SER A 15 0.13 29.65 -14.55
N ARG A 16 0.42 29.09 -13.36
CA ARG A 16 -0.20 27.84 -12.87
C ARG A 16 -1.59 28.04 -12.27
N SER A 17 -1.84 29.17 -11.62
CA SER A 17 -3.13 29.45 -10.97
C SER A 17 -4.30 29.69 -11.94
N LYS A 18 -4.03 29.87 -13.25
CA LYS A 18 -5.05 29.96 -14.30
C LYS A 18 -5.93 28.71 -14.41
N LEU A 19 -5.37 27.53 -14.13
CA LEU A 19 -6.09 26.25 -14.12
C LEU A 19 -7.23 26.17 -13.08
N LEU A 20 -7.29 27.13 -12.15
CA LEU A 20 -8.26 27.20 -11.07
C LEU A 20 -9.09 28.50 -11.09
N LYS A 21 -9.12 29.20 -12.23
CA LYS A 21 -10.00 30.36 -12.49
C LYS A 21 -11.07 30.00 -13.53
N PRO A 22 -12.32 29.74 -13.10
CA PRO A 22 -13.46 29.62 -14.00
C PRO A 22 -13.75 30.93 -14.74
N TRP A 23 -14.55 30.84 -15.81
CA TRP A 23 -14.85 31.96 -16.71
C TRP A 23 -15.36 33.24 -16.00
N TRP A 24 -16.08 33.09 -14.88
CA TRP A 24 -16.64 34.22 -14.12
C TRP A 24 -15.57 35.03 -13.37
N GLU A 25 -14.55 34.41 -12.76
CA GLU A 25 -13.44 35.15 -12.12
C GLU A 25 -12.59 35.84 -13.18
N VAL A 26 -12.40 35.20 -14.35
CA VAL A 26 -11.68 35.81 -15.49
C VAL A 26 -12.44 37.04 -16.01
N PHE A 27 -13.77 36.97 -16.16
CA PHE A 27 -14.57 38.13 -16.57
C PHE A 27 -14.57 39.23 -15.49
N MET A 28 -14.65 38.87 -14.20
CA MET A 28 -14.51 39.82 -13.09
C MET A 28 -13.17 40.56 -13.10
N ASP A 29 -12.04 39.88 -13.34
CA ASP A 29 -10.72 40.52 -13.46
C ASP A 29 -10.76 41.64 -14.54
N TYR A 30 -11.30 41.34 -15.72
CA TYR A 30 -11.41 42.32 -16.81
C TYR A 30 -12.36 43.48 -16.50
N LEU A 31 -13.49 43.23 -15.83
CA LEU A 31 -14.40 44.31 -15.40
C LEU A 31 -13.72 45.26 -14.42
N VAL A 32 -12.96 44.75 -13.44
CA VAL A 32 -12.25 45.61 -12.47
C VAL A 32 -11.11 46.38 -13.16
N VAL A 33 -10.44 45.81 -14.17
CA VAL A 33 -9.48 46.56 -15.00
C VAL A 33 -10.18 47.70 -15.77
N LEU A 34 -11.38 47.48 -16.33
CA LEU A 34 -12.15 48.56 -16.98
C LEU A 34 -12.62 49.64 -15.99
N MET A 35 -13.00 49.26 -14.78
CA MET A 35 -13.32 50.20 -13.69
C MET A 35 -12.09 51.01 -13.25
N LEU A 36 -10.93 50.35 -13.17
CA LEU A 36 -9.64 51.01 -12.89
C LEU A 36 -9.31 52.02 -14.00
N MET A 37 -9.40 51.63 -15.27
CA MET A 37 -9.23 52.54 -16.43
C MET A 37 -10.12 53.78 -16.32
N ALA A 38 -11.42 53.60 -16.03
CA ALA A 38 -12.37 54.70 -15.89
C ALA A 38 -12.05 55.62 -14.71
N SER A 39 -11.65 55.06 -13.57
CA SER A 39 -11.26 55.84 -12.38
C SER A 39 -9.95 56.62 -12.56
N VAL A 40 -8.95 56.02 -13.21
CA VAL A 40 -7.69 56.70 -13.55
C VAL A 40 -7.94 57.83 -14.56
N LEU A 41 -8.77 57.60 -15.59
CA LEU A 41 -9.16 58.64 -16.54
C LEU A 41 -9.89 59.81 -15.86
N ALA A 42 -10.82 59.52 -14.94
CA ALA A 42 -11.49 60.55 -14.16
C ALA A 42 -10.48 61.34 -13.28
N CYS A 43 -9.51 60.67 -12.67
CA CYS A 43 -8.46 61.33 -11.89
C CYS A 43 -7.54 62.22 -12.74
N THR A 44 -7.19 61.80 -13.95
CA THR A 44 -6.32 62.60 -14.85
C THR A 44 -7.04 63.81 -15.43
N GLU A 45 -8.32 63.68 -15.76
CA GLU A 45 -9.16 64.82 -16.18
C GLU A 45 -9.36 65.82 -15.03
N GLN A 46 -9.59 65.35 -13.79
CA GLN A 46 -9.63 66.21 -12.61
C GLN A 46 -8.31 66.96 -12.44
N LEU A 47 -7.18 66.24 -12.34
CA LEU A 47 -5.88 66.84 -12.04
C LEU A 47 -5.37 67.81 -13.13
N SER A 48 -5.84 67.68 -14.38
CA SER A 48 -5.38 68.51 -15.50
C SER A 48 -6.33 69.64 -15.91
N ARG A 49 -7.64 69.53 -15.64
CA ARG A 49 -8.65 70.47 -16.13
C ARG A 49 -9.65 70.97 -15.09
N ASP A 50 -9.57 70.55 -13.82
CA ASP A 50 -10.50 71.00 -12.79
C ASP A 50 -10.34 72.51 -12.54
N ARG A 51 -11.31 73.27 -13.06
CA ARG A 51 -11.43 74.73 -12.94
C ARG A 51 -12.91 75.06 -12.82
N VAL A 52 -13.22 75.92 -11.84
CA VAL A 52 -14.50 76.61 -11.71
C VAL A 52 -14.33 78.02 -12.25
N VAL A 53 -15.38 78.57 -12.86
CA VAL A 53 -15.42 79.97 -13.30
C VAL A 53 -16.65 80.62 -12.67
N CYS A 54 -16.44 81.63 -11.82
CA CYS A 54 -17.50 82.34 -11.12
C CYS A 54 -17.72 83.77 -11.68
N ILE A 55 -18.99 84.18 -11.78
CA ILE A 55 -19.43 85.49 -12.27
C ILE A 55 -20.43 86.08 -11.25
N PRO A 56 -20.32 87.37 -10.87
CA PRO A 56 -21.24 87.98 -9.91
C PRO A 56 -22.65 88.13 -10.47
N LEU A 57 -23.64 87.94 -9.59
CA LEU A 57 -25.05 88.27 -9.81
C LEU A 57 -25.41 89.58 -9.09
N ASP A 58 -26.45 90.27 -9.57
CA ASP A 58 -26.99 91.44 -8.85
C ASP A 58 -28.00 91.03 -7.77
N PRO A 59 -28.13 91.79 -6.67
CA PRO A 59 -29.16 91.58 -5.64
C PRO A 59 -30.58 92.03 -6.09
N LEU A 60 -30.91 91.96 -7.38
CA LEU A 60 -32.17 92.48 -7.95
C LEU A 60 -32.85 91.56 -9.01
N VAL A 61 -32.69 90.24 -8.89
CA VAL A 61 -33.63 89.27 -9.52
C VAL A 61 -34.01 88.15 -8.55
N THR A 62 -34.79 88.48 -7.52
CA THR A 62 -35.54 87.50 -6.71
C THR A 62 -37.03 87.67 -6.95
N VAL A 63 -37.53 87.10 -8.05
CA VAL A 63 -38.97 86.97 -8.33
C VAL A 63 -39.29 85.52 -8.64
N ASN A 64 -39.73 84.84 -7.57
CA ASN A 64 -40.47 83.59 -7.46
C ASN A 64 -40.72 82.78 -8.74
N THR A 65 -40.20 81.55 -8.77
CA THR A 65 -40.72 80.45 -9.61
C THR A 65 -41.02 79.23 -8.75
N SER A 66 -42.09 79.32 -7.95
CA SER A 66 -42.72 78.16 -7.31
C SER A 66 -44.23 78.37 -7.16
N ASP A 67 -44.97 77.33 -7.57
CA ASP A 67 -46.35 77.00 -7.24
C ASP A 67 -47.54 77.73 -7.88
N HIS A 68 -48.64 76.97 -7.93
CA HIS A 68 -49.80 77.14 -8.80
C HIS A 68 -51.03 77.73 -8.05
N SER A 69 -51.71 78.70 -8.67
CA SER A 69 -53.18 78.82 -8.90
C SER A 69 -54.23 78.60 -7.75
N PRO A 70 -55.51 79.05 -7.88
CA PRO A 70 -56.09 80.13 -8.70
C PRO A 70 -57.13 81.04 -7.97
N SER A 71 -57.69 82.00 -8.74
CA SER A 71 -59.12 82.42 -8.78
C SER A 71 -59.62 83.70 -8.06
N VAL A 72 -60.73 84.23 -8.62
CA VAL A 72 -61.55 85.42 -8.22
C VAL A 72 -60.89 86.80 -8.41
N GLY A 73 -61.51 87.82 -9.03
CA GLY A 73 -62.76 87.85 -9.83
C GLY A 73 -63.37 89.26 -10.01
N GLY A 74 -63.51 89.74 -11.26
CA GLY A 74 -64.22 90.98 -11.66
C GLY A 74 -63.47 92.32 -11.47
N ASP A 75 -63.81 93.43 -12.16
CA ASP A 75 -64.62 93.59 -13.38
C ASP A 75 -64.47 95.02 -14.01
N VAL A 76 -65.09 95.27 -15.18
CA VAL A 76 -65.35 96.60 -15.84
C VAL A 76 -64.22 97.36 -16.60
N ALA A 77 -64.09 97.02 -17.90
CA ALA A 77 -64.22 97.87 -19.13
C ALA A 77 -63.34 99.14 -19.47
N PRO A 78 -63.25 99.53 -20.78
CA PRO A 78 -62.32 100.54 -21.37
C PRO A 78 -63.12 101.69 -22.11
N PRO A 79 -62.69 102.40 -23.21
CA PRO A 79 -61.42 102.43 -23.98
C PRO A 79 -60.91 103.80 -24.56
N SER A 80 -59.67 103.81 -25.07
CA SER A 80 -59.30 104.55 -26.31
C SER A 80 -57.99 104.01 -26.95
N LYS A 81 -57.95 103.88 -28.28
CA LYS A 81 -56.76 103.54 -29.11
C LYS A 81 -56.42 104.76 -30.04
N PRO A 82 -55.43 104.69 -30.95
CA PRO A 82 -53.98 104.56 -30.70
C PRO A 82 -53.16 105.60 -31.51
N THR A 83 -51.86 105.80 -31.22
CA THR A 83 -50.94 106.34 -32.24
C THR A 83 -49.47 105.99 -32.00
N THR A 84 -48.77 105.71 -33.11
CA THR A 84 -47.32 105.79 -33.34
C THR A 84 -46.37 104.98 -32.42
N SER A 85 -45.62 104.05 -33.03
CA SER A 85 -44.41 103.46 -32.44
C SER A 85 -43.23 104.44 -32.44
N PRO A 86 -42.19 104.15 -31.65
CA PRO A 86 -40.90 103.93 -32.31
C PRO A 86 -40.25 102.60 -31.92
N ASN A 87 -39.34 102.13 -32.77
CA ASN A 87 -38.56 100.91 -32.53
C ASN A 87 -37.55 101.11 -31.40
N LEU A 88 -37.32 100.08 -30.59
CA LEU A 88 -36.07 99.97 -29.83
C LEU A 88 -35.49 98.56 -29.92
N HIS A 89 -34.55 98.36 -30.85
CA HIS A 89 -33.60 97.27 -30.76
C HIS A 89 -32.72 97.51 -29.52
N SER A 90 -32.96 96.75 -28.44
CA SER A 90 -32.04 96.70 -27.30
C SER A 90 -30.73 96.05 -27.74
N THR A 91 -29.78 96.86 -28.22
CA THR A 91 -28.44 96.38 -28.60
C THR A 91 -27.75 95.79 -27.38
N VAL A 92 -27.42 94.50 -27.45
CA VAL A 92 -26.81 93.74 -26.35
C VAL A 92 -25.39 94.26 -26.12
N ARG A 93 -25.23 95.20 -25.18
CA ARG A 93 -23.92 95.67 -24.72
C ARG A 93 -23.38 94.76 -23.62
N GLY A 94 -22.13 94.35 -23.78
CA GLY A 94 -21.39 93.64 -22.73
C GLY A 94 -21.28 94.49 -21.45
N ARG A 95 -21.49 93.85 -20.31
CA ARG A 95 -21.51 94.49 -18.99
C ARG A 95 -20.10 94.75 -18.46
N ARG A 96 -19.91 95.86 -17.74
CA ARG A 96 -18.73 96.13 -16.90
C ARG A 96 -19.07 95.86 -15.44
N THR A 97 -18.22 95.11 -14.75
CA THR A 97 -18.35 94.68 -13.34
C THR A 97 -17.34 95.35 -12.41
N HIS A 98 -16.42 96.15 -12.96
CA HIS A 98 -15.34 96.85 -12.24
C HIS A 98 -14.34 95.97 -11.47
N LEU A 99 -14.47 94.65 -11.54
CA LEU A 99 -13.54 93.67 -10.98
C LEU A 99 -12.29 93.48 -11.85
N VAL A 100 -11.13 93.35 -11.20
CA VAL A 100 -9.85 93.00 -11.83
C VAL A 100 -9.73 91.49 -11.98
N TYR A 101 -9.04 91.01 -13.01
CA TYR A 101 -8.86 89.58 -13.30
C TYR A 101 -8.35 88.75 -12.09
N GLN A 102 -7.50 89.33 -11.24
CA GLN A 102 -7.02 88.65 -10.03
C GLN A 102 -8.14 88.38 -9.01
N GLN A 103 -9.14 89.27 -8.90
CA GLN A 103 -10.31 89.04 -8.04
C GLN A 103 -11.20 87.93 -8.59
N TYR A 104 -11.31 87.81 -9.93
CA TYR A 104 -12.02 86.68 -10.57
C TYR A 104 -11.36 85.32 -10.33
N ILE A 105 -10.02 85.26 -10.30
CA ILE A 105 -9.30 84.06 -9.88
C ILE A 105 -9.58 83.77 -8.40
N TYR A 106 -9.40 84.77 -7.53
CA TYR A 106 -9.59 84.61 -6.09
C TYR A 106 -10.99 84.07 -5.74
N ILE A 107 -12.07 84.69 -6.25
CA ILE A 107 -13.44 84.22 -5.97
C ILE A 107 -13.72 82.84 -6.56
N SER A 108 -13.17 82.52 -7.74
CA SER A 108 -13.30 81.17 -8.32
C SER A 108 -12.58 80.11 -7.47
N GLN A 109 -11.47 80.48 -6.81
CA GLN A 109 -10.78 79.64 -5.83
C GLN A 109 -11.60 79.46 -4.54
N VAL A 110 -12.13 80.54 -3.95
CA VAL A 110 -12.96 80.49 -2.74
C VAL A 110 -14.21 79.63 -2.96
N CYS A 111 -14.96 79.91 -4.03
CA CYS A 111 -16.16 79.16 -4.38
C CYS A 111 -15.89 77.69 -4.78
N TYR A 112 -14.68 77.36 -5.27
CA TYR A 112 -14.26 75.97 -5.46
C TYR A 112 -14.13 75.22 -4.12
N HIS A 113 -13.73 75.92 -3.05
CA HIS A 113 -13.64 75.33 -1.71
C HIS A 113 -14.98 75.28 -0.97
N GLU A 114 -15.82 76.30 -1.10
CA GLU A 114 -17.08 76.47 -0.36
C GLU A 114 -18.30 75.87 -1.08
N ALA A 115 -18.54 76.23 -2.35
CA ALA A 115 -19.80 75.97 -3.04
C ALA A 115 -19.86 74.60 -3.76
N LEU A 116 -18.70 74.00 -4.08
CA LEU A 116 -18.67 72.68 -4.72
C LEU A 116 -18.77 71.55 -3.68
N PRO A 117 -19.72 70.59 -3.81
CA PRO A 117 -19.80 69.46 -2.88
C PRO A 117 -18.53 68.61 -2.92
N LEU A 118 -18.09 68.08 -1.77
CA LEU A 118 -16.90 67.22 -1.68
C LEU A 118 -16.93 66.07 -2.70
N CYS A 119 -18.14 65.57 -2.98
CA CYS A 119 -18.43 64.54 -3.98
C CYS A 119 -17.85 64.87 -5.37
N SER A 120 -17.96 66.12 -5.83
CA SER A 120 -17.45 66.55 -7.15
C SER A 120 -15.93 66.73 -7.21
N ARG A 121 -15.28 66.86 -6.04
CA ARG A 121 -13.83 67.01 -5.89
C ARG A 121 -13.12 65.68 -5.64
N PHE A 122 -13.71 64.79 -4.86
CA PHE A 122 -13.05 63.56 -4.37
C PHE A 122 -13.56 62.24 -5.00
N PHE A 123 -14.69 62.23 -5.73
CA PHE A 123 -15.23 60.98 -6.29
C PHE A 123 -14.22 60.17 -7.15
N PRO A 124 -13.44 60.77 -8.08
CA PRO A 124 -12.48 59.99 -8.89
C PRO A 124 -11.47 59.20 -8.04
N TYR A 125 -10.96 59.81 -6.98
CA TYR A 125 -10.01 59.18 -6.05
C TYR A 125 -10.66 58.08 -5.21
N MET A 126 -11.93 58.24 -4.82
CA MET A 126 -12.70 57.20 -4.13
C MET A 126 -12.99 56.00 -5.05
N ALA A 127 -13.36 56.24 -6.31
CA ALA A 127 -13.56 55.19 -7.31
C ALA A 127 -12.25 54.44 -7.64
N LEU A 128 -11.11 55.14 -7.65
CA LEU A 128 -9.78 54.54 -7.80
C LEU A 128 -9.46 53.62 -6.61
N LEU A 129 -9.60 54.12 -5.38
CA LEU A 129 -9.39 53.34 -4.16
C LEU A 129 -10.29 52.09 -4.12
N GLN A 130 -11.56 52.23 -4.47
CA GLN A 130 -12.52 51.13 -4.52
C GLN A 130 -12.17 50.09 -5.59
N SER A 131 -11.70 50.53 -6.77
CA SER A 131 -11.23 49.62 -7.82
C SER A 131 -10.02 48.81 -7.36
N LEU A 132 -9.07 49.44 -6.65
CA LEU A 132 -7.90 48.75 -6.08
C LEU A 132 -8.29 47.75 -4.98
N VAL A 133 -9.25 48.09 -4.11
CA VAL A 133 -9.81 47.14 -3.12
C VAL A 133 -10.49 45.95 -3.81
N LEU A 134 -11.19 46.17 -4.93
CA LEU A 134 -11.78 45.08 -5.72
C LEU A 134 -10.70 44.17 -6.34
N VAL A 135 -9.59 44.70 -6.90
CA VAL A 135 -8.44 43.91 -7.39
C VAL A 135 -7.84 43.05 -6.27
N ALA A 136 -7.59 43.65 -5.10
CA ALA A 136 -7.06 42.94 -3.93
C ALA A 136 -8.02 41.84 -3.46
N SER A 137 -9.33 42.12 -3.40
CA SER A 137 -10.34 41.15 -2.99
C SER A 137 -10.53 40.00 -3.99
N GLY A 138 -10.30 40.20 -5.29
CA GLY A 138 -10.39 39.14 -6.29
C GLY A 138 -9.26 38.11 -6.20
N SER A 139 -8.09 38.54 -5.72
CA SER A 139 -6.86 37.74 -5.69
C SER A 139 -6.50 37.18 -4.31
N PHE A 140 -7.20 37.57 -3.24
CA PHE A 140 -6.88 37.24 -1.85
C PHE A 140 -6.73 35.74 -1.59
N TRP A 141 -7.71 34.91 -1.97
CA TRP A 141 -7.69 33.46 -1.70
C TRP A 141 -6.53 32.69 -2.35
N LEU A 142 -5.93 33.23 -3.43
CA LEU A 142 -4.77 32.65 -4.11
C LEU A 142 -3.43 33.02 -3.44
N HIS A 143 -3.37 34.13 -2.70
CA HIS A 143 -2.14 34.64 -2.09
C HIS A 143 -2.07 34.41 -0.57
N PHE A 144 -3.21 34.25 0.11
CA PHE A 144 -3.27 34.05 1.56
C PHE A 144 -2.53 32.76 1.97
N PRO A 145 -1.54 32.81 2.89
CA PRO A 145 -0.55 31.74 3.05
C PRO A 145 -1.11 30.37 3.47
N HIS A 146 -2.23 30.31 4.18
CA HIS A 146 -2.86 29.05 4.57
C HIS A 146 -3.67 28.37 3.45
N THR A 147 -4.02 29.10 2.38
CA THR A 147 -4.70 28.55 1.20
C THR A 147 -3.73 28.37 0.03
N SER A 148 -2.86 29.36 -0.23
CA SER A 148 -1.91 29.35 -1.36
C SER A 148 -1.01 28.11 -1.35
N ALA A 149 -0.38 27.79 -0.21
CA ALA A 149 0.51 26.63 -0.08
C ALA A 149 -0.18 25.28 -0.42
N ARG A 150 -1.49 25.16 -0.17
CA ARG A 150 -2.28 23.97 -0.52
C ARG A 150 -2.69 23.96 -2.00
N ILE A 151 -3.03 25.13 -2.54
CA ILE A 151 -3.36 25.31 -3.96
C ILE A 151 -2.14 25.04 -4.84
N GLU A 152 -0.96 25.55 -4.47
CA GLU A 152 0.29 25.25 -5.17
C GLU A 152 0.66 23.76 -5.10
N HIS A 153 0.47 23.12 -3.93
CA HIS A 153 0.71 21.68 -3.79
C HIS A 153 -0.26 20.84 -4.63
N PHE A 154 -1.54 21.23 -4.69
CA PHE A 154 -2.55 20.61 -5.57
C PHE A 154 -2.14 20.72 -7.05
N LEU A 155 -1.82 21.93 -7.51
CA LEU A 155 -1.42 22.18 -8.90
C LEU A 155 -0.10 21.48 -9.26
N ALA A 156 0.84 21.35 -8.32
CA ALA A 156 2.09 20.63 -8.50
C ALA A 156 1.93 19.09 -8.53
N ILE A 157 0.90 18.55 -7.86
CA ILE A 157 0.48 17.15 -8.03
C ILE A 157 -0.23 16.99 -9.38
N LEU A 158 -1.20 17.85 -9.70
CA LEU A 158 -2.00 17.78 -10.92
C LEU A 158 -1.13 17.80 -12.18
N ALA A 159 -0.14 18.70 -12.24
CA ALA A 159 0.82 18.75 -13.34
C ALA A 159 1.54 17.41 -13.53
N LYS A 160 2.04 16.80 -12.44
CA LYS A 160 2.72 15.49 -12.47
C LYS A 160 1.78 14.34 -12.83
N CYS A 161 0.50 14.42 -12.44
CA CYS A 161 -0.52 13.48 -12.90
C CYS A 161 -0.77 13.62 -14.41
N CYS A 162 -0.67 14.82 -14.97
CA CYS A 162 -0.83 15.05 -16.41
C CYS A 162 0.41 14.66 -17.22
N GLU A 163 1.60 14.85 -16.65
CA GLU A 163 2.90 14.49 -17.23
C GLU A 163 3.16 12.96 -17.20
N SER A 164 2.55 12.21 -16.28
CA SER A 164 2.86 10.80 -16.07
C SER A 164 2.32 9.88 -17.20
N PRO A 165 3.17 9.12 -17.90
CA PRO A 165 2.71 8.19 -18.94
C PRO A 165 1.79 7.07 -18.42
N TRP A 166 1.80 6.78 -17.11
CA TRP A 166 0.88 5.81 -16.49
C TRP A 166 -0.59 6.19 -16.71
N THR A 167 -0.96 7.47 -16.70
CA THR A 167 -2.39 7.84 -16.92
C THR A 167 -2.84 7.47 -18.31
N SER A 168 -2.00 7.72 -19.32
CA SER A 168 -2.33 7.42 -20.72
C SER A 168 -2.46 5.91 -20.94
N GLN A 169 -1.56 5.11 -20.35
CA GLN A 169 -1.65 3.65 -20.41
C GLN A 169 -2.90 3.14 -19.67
N ALA A 170 -3.12 3.56 -18.42
CA ALA A 170 -4.25 3.12 -17.60
C ALA A 170 -5.61 3.48 -18.24
N LEU A 171 -5.77 4.70 -18.78
CA LEU A 171 -6.97 5.11 -19.50
C LEU A 171 -7.16 4.33 -20.81
N SER A 172 -6.09 4.04 -21.55
CA SER A 172 -6.19 3.20 -22.77
C SER A 172 -6.58 1.75 -22.46
N HIS A 173 -6.17 1.22 -21.31
CA HIS A 173 -6.57 -0.11 -20.83
C HIS A 173 -8.01 -0.12 -20.32
N ALA A 174 -8.48 0.95 -19.68
CA ALA A 174 -9.89 1.11 -19.31
C ALA A 174 -10.81 1.11 -20.56
N ALA A 175 -10.53 1.96 -21.54
CA ALA A 175 -11.31 2.03 -22.78
C ALA A 175 -11.33 0.70 -23.56
N ARG A 176 -10.20 -0.03 -23.57
CA ARG A 176 -10.14 -1.39 -24.16
C ARG A 176 -11.02 -2.41 -23.42
N GLN A 177 -11.18 -2.29 -22.10
CA GLN A 177 -12.05 -3.18 -21.34
C GLN A 177 -13.53 -2.89 -21.60
N GLU A 178 -13.89 -1.63 -21.81
CA GLU A 178 -15.25 -1.22 -22.21
C GLU A 178 -15.59 -1.71 -23.64
N GLU A 179 -14.69 -1.58 -24.61
CA GLU A 179 -14.84 -2.17 -25.95
C GLU A 179 -15.12 -3.69 -25.92
N ILE A 180 -14.48 -4.42 -25.00
CA ILE A 180 -14.68 -5.87 -24.83
C ILE A 180 -16.04 -6.14 -24.17
N GLN A 181 -16.41 -5.35 -23.16
CA GLN A 181 -17.64 -5.53 -22.42
C GLN A 181 -18.89 -5.19 -23.25
N GLU A 182 -18.81 -4.19 -24.14
CA GLU A 182 -19.83 -3.95 -25.17
C GLU A 182 -19.94 -5.11 -26.17
N LYS A 183 -18.81 -5.66 -26.65
CA LYS A 183 -18.83 -6.79 -27.59
C LYS A 183 -19.50 -8.03 -26.99
N VAL A 184 -19.23 -8.37 -25.73
CA VAL A 184 -19.91 -9.47 -25.01
C VAL A 184 -21.41 -9.22 -24.89
N VAL A 185 -21.83 -8.00 -24.52
CA VAL A 185 -23.27 -7.62 -24.41
C VAL A 185 -23.97 -7.60 -25.78
N VAL A 186 -23.23 -7.44 -26.89
CA VAL A 186 -23.75 -7.53 -28.26
C VAL A 186 -23.81 -8.98 -28.76
N GLU A 187 -22.91 -9.86 -28.33
CA GLU A 187 -22.94 -11.29 -28.70
C GLU A 187 -24.05 -12.06 -27.95
N GLU A 188 -24.29 -11.79 -26.66
CA GLU A 188 -25.43 -12.38 -25.91
C GLU A 188 -26.80 -11.98 -26.48
N ARG A 189 -26.87 -10.98 -27.38
CA ARG A 189 -28.12 -10.49 -28.00
C ARG A 189 -28.39 -11.04 -29.40
N ARG A 190 -27.62 -12.02 -29.89
CA ARG A 190 -27.85 -12.64 -31.21
C ARG A 190 -28.48 -14.04 -31.08
N PRO A 191 -29.65 -14.32 -31.70
CA PRO A 191 -30.17 -15.67 -31.78
C PRO A 191 -29.32 -16.54 -32.73
N PRO A 192 -29.23 -17.86 -32.50
CA PRO A 192 -28.39 -18.75 -33.31
C PRO A 192 -28.95 -18.93 -34.73
N GLN A 193 -28.07 -18.94 -35.73
CA GLN A 193 -28.41 -19.24 -37.13
C GLN A 193 -27.97 -20.67 -37.53
N PRO A 194 -28.74 -21.35 -38.41
CA PRO A 194 -28.38 -22.66 -38.96
C PRO A 194 -27.28 -22.58 -40.04
N PRO A 195 -26.65 -23.72 -40.40
CA PRO A 195 -25.55 -23.76 -41.38
C PRO A 195 -25.99 -23.40 -42.83
N PRO A 196 -25.05 -22.95 -43.69
CA PRO A 196 -25.37 -22.27 -44.94
C PRO A 196 -25.64 -23.20 -46.14
N SER A 197 -26.51 -22.75 -47.05
CA SER A 197 -26.75 -23.37 -48.37
C SER A 197 -26.79 -22.34 -49.52
N SER A 198 -25.80 -22.43 -50.41
CA SER A 198 -25.82 -22.08 -51.85
C SER A 198 -26.76 -20.98 -52.43
N SER A 199 -26.11 -19.94 -52.95
CA SER A 199 -26.28 -19.33 -54.31
C SER A 199 -27.46 -18.41 -54.71
N SER A 200 -27.06 -17.41 -55.54
CA SER A 200 -27.77 -16.76 -56.67
C SER A 200 -28.86 -15.69 -56.48
N SER A 201 -28.49 -14.46 -56.87
CA SER A 201 -29.23 -13.47 -57.70
C SER A 201 -30.66 -12.99 -57.36
N SER A 202 -30.74 -11.78 -56.79
CA SER A 202 -31.26 -10.52 -57.40
C SER A 202 -32.30 -10.54 -58.57
N PRO A 203 -33.15 -9.50 -58.73
CA PRO A 203 -33.71 -8.56 -57.73
C PRO A 203 -35.26 -8.31 -57.95
N PRO A 204 -35.90 -7.10 -57.93
CA PRO A 204 -37.15 -6.96 -57.16
C PRO A 204 -38.40 -6.41 -57.90
N VAL A 205 -39.62 -6.76 -57.42
CA VAL A 205 -40.86 -6.01 -57.72
C VAL A 205 -41.71 -5.80 -56.46
N THR A 206 -42.42 -4.67 -56.44
CA THR A 206 -43.10 -4.01 -55.31
C THR A 206 -44.49 -4.57 -54.93
N ARG A 207 -45.04 -4.04 -53.81
CA ARG A 207 -46.49 -3.86 -53.48
C ARG A 207 -47.25 -5.10 -52.99
N THR A 208 -48.24 -5.03 -52.09
CA THR A 208 -48.54 -4.16 -50.91
C THR A 208 -49.91 -4.62 -50.37
N ARG A 209 -50.09 -4.71 -49.03
CA ARG A 209 -51.41 -4.78 -48.34
C ARG A 209 -52.23 -6.05 -48.66
N GLN A 210 -53.29 -6.43 -47.92
CA GLN A 210 -53.98 -5.79 -46.79
C GLN A 210 -54.53 -6.81 -45.76
N SER A 211 -55.20 -6.29 -44.73
CA SER A 211 -56.16 -6.92 -43.78
C SER A 211 -57.04 -8.04 -44.38
N SER A 212 -57.66 -8.96 -43.61
CA SER A 212 -58.57 -8.69 -42.47
C SER A 212 -58.88 -9.96 -41.62
N ILE A 213 -59.32 -9.88 -40.35
CA ILE A 213 -60.73 -9.91 -39.84
C ILE A 213 -61.50 -11.17 -40.33
N ASP A 214 -62.14 -12.02 -39.51
CA ASP A 214 -62.81 -11.82 -38.19
C ASP A 214 -62.80 -13.04 -37.21
N SER A 215 -63.41 -12.82 -36.05
CA SER A 215 -64.01 -13.69 -35.01
C SER A 215 -64.71 -14.98 -35.49
N GLY A 216 -64.98 -16.01 -34.65
CA GLY A 216 -64.71 -16.22 -33.22
C GLY A 216 -65.60 -17.33 -32.62
N ALA A 217 -65.30 -17.81 -31.39
CA ALA A 217 -65.99 -18.89 -30.62
C ALA A 217 -66.05 -20.29 -31.32
N ASP A 218 -65.83 -21.43 -30.68
CA ASP A 218 -66.27 -21.88 -29.34
C ASP A 218 -65.21 -22.70 -28.55
N SER A 219 -65.60 -23.21 -27.38
CA SER A 219 -64.79 -24.01 -26.43
C SER A 219 -65.72 -24.95 -25.62
N PRO A 220 -65.26 -25.96 -24.83
CA PRO A 220 -63.90 -26.14 -24.29
C PRO A 220 -63.32 -27.58 -24.26
N LEU A 221 -62.03 -27.74 -23.91
CA LEU A 221 -61.59 -28.40 -22.66
C LEU A 221 -60.05 -28.51 -22.48
N LEU A 222 -59.62 -28.22 -21.24
CA LEU A 222 -58.42 -28.71 -20.51
C LEU A 222 -56.98 -28.21 -20.84
N LYS A 223 -56.40 -27.62 -19.78
CA LYS A 223 -54.98 -27.54 -19.33
C LYS A 223 -54.13 -26.26 -19.58
N ARG A 224 -54.20 -25.41 -18.53
CA ARG A 224 -53.08 -24.83 -17.73
C ARG A 224 -52.51 -23.47 -18.18
N SER A 225 -51.97 -22.73 -17.19
CA SER A 225 -51.62 -21.28 -17.17
C SER A 225 -52.80 -20.31 -17.40
N ASP A 226 -52.88 -19.10 -16.81
CA ASP A 226 -52.20 -18.46 -15.66
C ASP A 226 -53.09 -17.30 -15.11
N SER A 227 -52.82 -16.79 -13.89
CA SER A 227 -53.37 -15.52 -13.36
C SER A 227 -52.57 -15.06 -12.11
N THR A 228 -52.55 -13.80 -11.65
CA THR A 228 -53.37 -12.59 -11.96
C THR A 228 -52.56 -11.29 -11.77
N SER A 229 -53.11 -10.12 -12.14
CA SER A 229 -52.53 -8.77 -11.93
C SER A 229 -53.60 -7.67 -11.76
N SER A 230 -53.17 -6.40 -11.61
CA SER A 230 -53.97 -5.14 -11.72
C SER A 230 -53.04 -3.98 -12.17
N ALA A 231 -53.42 -2.87 -12.85
CA ALA A 231 -54.68 -2.13 -13.11
C ALA A 231 -55.01 -1.06 -12.03
N ALA A 232 -55.42 0.20 -12.32
CA ALA A 232 -55.55 1.04 -13.55
C ALA A 232 -55.79 2.54 -13.09
N PRO A 233 -56.19 3.59 -13.88
CA PRO A 233 -56.48 3.70 -15.33
C PRO A 233 -55.78 4.97 -15.97
N PRO A 234 -56.30 5.87 -16.88
CA PRO A 234 -55.42 6.55 -17.88
C PRO A 234 -55.59 8.07 -18.23
N SER A 235 -54.52 8.69 -18.79
CA SER A 235 -54.53 9.82 -19.78
C SER A 235 -55.01 11.23 -19.30
N PRO A 236 -54.84 12.36 -20.05
CA PRO A 236 -54.44 12.52 -21.47
C PRO A 236 -53.32 13.55 -21.78
N CYS A 237 -52.99 13.71 -23.09
CA CYS A 237 -52.15 14.77 -23.66
C CYS A 237 -52.92 15.53 -24.77
N PRO A 238 -52.64 16.83 -24.98
CA PRO A 238 -52.38 17.38 -26.33
C PRO A 238 -51.25 18.44 -26.32
N SER A 239 -50.17 18.37 -27.12
CA SER A 239 -50.01 18.54 -28.58
C SER A 239 -49.56 19.96 -29.02
N THR A 240 -48.37 20.08 -29.62
CA THR A 240 -47.96 20.93 -30.79
C THR A 240 -46.42 20.85 -30.88
N LEU A 241 -45.76 20.46 -31.99
CA LEU A 241 -45.75 21.02 -33.36
C LEU A 241 -45.18 22.45 -33.48
N SER A 242 -43.88 22.56 -33.76
CA SER A 242 -43.43 23.03 -35.09
C SER A 242 -41.93 22.77 -35.29
N CYS A 243 -41.55 22.26 -36.47
CA CYS A 243 -40.17 22.34 -36.95
C CYS A 243 -39.96 23.67 -37.68
N ASN A 244 -38.72 24.17 -37.73
CA ASN A 244 -38.27 24.92 -38.91
C ASN A 244 -36.76 24.84 -39.06
N SER A 245 -36.32 24.49 -40.27
CA SER A 245 -34.92 24.34 -40.66
C SER A 245 -34.62 25.31 -41.81
N THR A 246 -33.48 26.01 -41.78
CA THR A 246 -32.94 26.65 -42.99
C THR A 246 -31.45 26.95 -42.82
N MET A 247 -30.60 26.18 -43.53
CA MET A 247 -29.21 26.54 -43.78
C MET A 247 -28.83 26.10 -45.20
N SER A 248 -28.69 27.09 -46.07
CA SER A 248 -28.27 27.03 -47.48
C SER A 248 -27.77 28.44 -47.84
N SER A 249 -26.82 28.68 -48.75
CA SER A 249 -26.16 27.82 -49.76
C SER A 249 -24.75 28.36 -50.07
N ILE A 250 -23.69 27.53 -50.18
CA ILE A 250 -23.01 27.09 -51.43
C ILE A 250 -22.18 28.18 -52.18
N SER A 251 -21.06 27.74 -52.80
CA SER A 251 -20.23 28.39 -53.86
C SER A 251 -18.95 29.16 -53.42
N LEU A 252 -17.78 29.07 -54.10
CA LEU A 252 -17.24 28.03 -55.01
C LEU A 252 -15.69 28.18 -55.20
N GLY A 253 -14.99 27.10 -55.57
CA GLY A 253 -13.64 27.11 -56.21
C GLY A 253 -12.41 26.98 -55.27
N SER A 254 -11.27 26.41 -55.68
CA SER A 254 -10.94 25.74 -56.95
C SER A 254 -9.67 24.85 -56.88
N GLN A 255 -9.82 23.53 -57.08
CA GLN A 255 -8.78 22.53 -57.49
C GLN A 255 -7.58 22.32 -56.51
N VAL A 256 -6.74 21.26 -56.55
CA VAL A 256 -6.35 20.28 -57.60
C VAL A 256 -6.23 18.83 -57.04
N HIS A 257 -6.51 17.84 -57.91
CA HIS A 257 -6.35 16.36 -57.85
C HIS A 257 -5.89 15.59 -56.58
N PHE A 258 -6.68 14.55 -56.26
CA PHE A 258 -6.18 13.22 -55.88
C PHE A 258 -6.20 12.27 -57.10
N PRO A 259 -5.22 11.35 -57.25
CA PRO A 259 -5.40 10.08 -57.96
C PRO A 259 -5.87 8.98 -57.00
N SER A 260 -6.81 8.14 -57.41
CA SER A 260 -7.34 7.05 -56.59
C SER A 260 -6.64 5.71 -56.84
N SER A 261 -6.05 5.13 -55.80
CA SER A 261 -5.74 3.69 -55.78
C SER A 261 -6.00 3.10 -54.39
N LYS A 262 -6.94 2.16 -54.31
CA LYS A 262 -6.93 1.15 -53.23
C LYS A 262 -5.81 0.16 -53.52
N PRO A 263 -5.09 -0.28 -52.50
CA PRO A 263 -4.85 -1.72 -52.40
C PRO A 263 -5.17 -2.28 -50.99
N SER A 264 -5.39 -3.59 -50.98
CA SER A 264 -5.12 -4.55 -49.89
C SER A 264 -5.33 -4.16 -48.42
N LEU A 265 -6.14 -4.98 -47.74
CA LEU A 265 -5.92 -5.36 -46.35
C LEU A 265 -4.43 -5.54 -46.05
N MET A 266 -3.90 -4.82 -45.05
CA MET A 266 -2.65 -5.18 -44.40
C MET A 266 -2.90 -5.59 -42.95
N VAL A 267 -2.17 -6.63 -42.56
CA VAL A 267 -2.18 -7.31 -41.26
C VAL A 267 -1.81 -6.35 -40.11
N ASP A 268 -2.22 -6.72 -38.90
CA ASP A 268 -1.85 -6.07 -37.64
C ASP A 268 -0.43 -5.50 -37.62
N SER A 269 -0.35 -4.17 -37.57
CA SER A 269 0.78 -3.47 -36.98
C SER A 269 0.38 -3.10 -35.56
N PRO A 270 1.01 -3.66 -34.51
CA PRO A 270 0.61 -3.35 -33.14
C PRO A 270 0.85 -1.86 -32.88
N ARG A 271 -0.22 -1.12 -32.61
CA ARG A 271 -0.11 0.23 -32.02
C ARG A 271 0.68 0.07 -30.72
N GLN A 272 1.92 0.52 -30.72
CA GLN A 272 2.85 0.37 -29.60
C GLN A 272 2.18 0.93 -28.34
N VAL A 273 1.82 0.04 -27.42
CA VAL A 273 1.59 0.42 -26.02
C VAL A 273 2.95 0.91 -25.55
N ILE A 274 3.03 2.18 -25.16
CA ILE A 274 4.27 2.77 -24.67
C ILE A 274 4.67 1.99 -23.43
N SER A 275 5.69 1.13 -23.55
CA SER A 275 6.18 0.32 -22.45
C SER A 275 6.85 1.24 -21.45
N LEU A 276 6.14 1.56 -20.36
CA LEU A 276 6.64 2.37 -19.26
C LEU A 276 8.05 1.96 -18.84
N ASP A 277 8.97 2.90 -18.93
CA ASP A 277 10.33 2.71 -18.43
C ASP A 277 10.31 2.48 -16.92
N ARG A 278 11.39 1.84 -16.43
CA ARG A 278 11.52 1.55 -15.00
C ARG A 278 11.48 2.81 -14.14
N SER A 279 12.01 3.93 -14.65
CA SER A 279 11.89 5.26 -14.03
C SER A 279 10.43 5.65 -13.80
N ASP A 280 9.55 5.33 -14.74
CA ASP A 280 8.22 5.91 -14.83
C ASP A 280 7.24 5.13 -13.96
N GLY A 281 7.41 3.81 -13.87
CA GLY A 281 6.70 2.97 -12.90
C GLY A 281 7.06 3.31 -11.45
N GLU A 282 8.32 3.62 -11.18
CA GLU A 282 8.78 4.06 -9.85
C GLU A 282 8.32 5.50 -9.52
N GLN A 283 8.33 6.42 -10.51
CA GLN A 283 7.75 7.76 -10.37
C GLN A 283 6.23 7.74 -10.14
N ALA A 284 5.48 6.92 -10.89
CA ALA A 284 4.04 6.77 -10.74
C ALA A 284 3.68 6.24 -9.35
N ARG A 285 4.44 5.26 -8.82
CA ARG A 285 4.26 4.77 -7.44
C ARG A 285 4.50 5.88 -6.41
N ALA A 286 5.56 6.67 -6.56
CA ALA A 286 5.82 7.81 -5.69
C ALA A 286 4.75 8.93 -5.83
N LEU A 287 4.05 8.99 -6.96
CA LEU A 287 2.93 9.92 -7.17
C LEU A 287 1.64 9.41 -6.52
N PHE A 288 1.30 8.12 -6.58
CA PHE A 288 0.21 7.51 -5.80
C PHE A 288 0.35 7.80 -4.30
N GLU A 289 1.54 7.62 -3.73
CA GLU A 289 1.79 7.88 -2.30
C GLU A 289 1.64 9.37 -1.95
N ARG A 290 2.13 10.28 -2.80
CA ARG A 290 1.91 11.73 -2.67
C ARG A 290 0.44 12.11 -2.74
N VAL A 291 -0.32 11.54 -3.69
CA VAL A 291 -1.77 11.78 -3.84
C VAL A 291 -2.52 11.28 -2.61
N ARG A 292 -2.24 10.07 -2.11
CA ARG A 292 -2.84 9.53 -0.86
C ARG A 292 -2.56 10.44 0.35
N LYS A 293 -1.31 10.89 0.51
CA LYS A 293 -0.89 11.76 1.63
C LYS A 293 -1.49 13.17 1.54
N PHE A 294 -1.52 13.75 0.34
CA PHE A 294 -2.15 15.05 0.09
C PHE A 294 -3.66 15.02 0.30
N ARG A 295 -4.34 13.95 -0.18
CA ARG A 295 -5.76 13.72 0.05
C ARG A 295 -6.09 13.74 1.54
N SER A 296 -5.37 12.94 2.34
CA SER A 296 -5.57 12.88 3.79
C SER A 296 -5.36 14.25 4.47
N HIS A 297 -4.42 15.06 4.00
CA HIS A 297 -4.23 16.43 4.50
C HIS A 297 -5.39 17.36 4.13
N CYS A 298 -5.88 17.35 2.89
CA CYS A 298 -6.92 18.28 2.44
C CYS A 298 -8.34 17.87 2.86
N GLU A 299 -8.66 16.58 2.98
CA GLU A 299 -9.96 16.14 3.52
C GLU A 299 -10.16 16.55 5.00
N SER A 300 -9.09 16.88 5.72
CA SER A 300 -9.16 17.38 7.11
C SER A 300 -9.58 18.87 7.25
N SER A 301 -9.85 19.58 6.15
CA SER A 301 -9.93 21.05 6.13
C SER A 301 -11.04 21.60 5.21
N ASP A 302 -11.67 22.71 5.62
CA ASP A 302 -12.60 23.53 4.81
C ASP A 302 -12.08 24.98 4.58
N VAL A 303 -10.80 25.26 4.81
CA VAL A 303 -10.26 26.63 4.85
C VAL A 303 -10.36 27.32 3.49
N ILE A 304 -10.09 26.61 2.39
CA ILE A 304 -10.15 27.18 1.03
C ILE A 304 -11.60 27.52 0.68
N TYR A 305 -12.54 26.60 0.93
CA TYR A 305 -13.97 26.85 0.72
C TYR A 305 -14.47 28.04 1.55
N LYS A 306 -14.12 28.11 2.84
CA LYS A 306 -14.53 29.21 3.74
C LYS A 306 -13.96 30.56 3.30
N VAL A 307 -12.70 30.61 2.87
CA VAL A 307 -12.07 31.84 2.37
C VAL A 307 -12.72 32.30 1.05
N TYR A 308 -12.99 31.40 0.09
CA TYR A 308 -13.61 31.77 -1.18
C TYR A 308 -15.07 32.24 -1.02
N LEU A 309 -15.85 31.60 -0.13
CA LEU A 309 -17.19 32.05 0.24
C LEU A 309 -17.17 33.42 0.92
N ALA A 310 -16.31 33.62 1.93
CA ALA A 310 -16.17 34.90 2.62
C ALA A 310 -15.72 36.03 1.68
N GLN A 311 -14.78 35.74 0.77
CA GLN A 311 -14.34 36.66 -0.28
C GLN A 311 -15.49 37.08 -1.20
N THR A 312 -16.33 36.14 -1.62
CA THR A 312 -17.49 36.41 -2.50
C THR A 312 -18.56 37.25 -1.79
N ILE A 313 -18.83 36.96 -0.52
CA ILE A 313 -19.73 37.77 0.32
C ILE A 313 -19.17 39.19 0.52
N PHE A 314 -17.86 39.32 0.76
CA PHE A 314 -17.19 40.62 0.88
C PHE A 314 -17.24 41.43 -0.42
N LYS A 315 -16.94 40.82 -1.58
CA LYS A 315 -17.10 41.46 -2.91
C LYS A 315 -18.53 42.01 -3.07
N LEU A 316 -19.56 41.21 -2.76
CA LEU A 316 -20.96 41.61 -2.89
C LEU A 316 -21.34 42.73 -1.91
N LEU A 317 -20.90 42.67 -0.65
CA LEU A 317 -21.12 43.72 0.35
C LEU A 317 -20.47 45.04 -0.10
N MET A 318 -19.23 45.00 -0.60
CA MET A 318 -18.55 46.17 -1.16
C MET A 318 -19.33 46.76 -2.34
N VAL A 319 -19.84 45.95 -3.26
CA VAL A 319 -20.70 46.43 -4.37
C VAL A 319 -21.96 47.13 -3.83
N THR A 320 -22.70 46.51 -2.90
CA THR A 320 -23.91 47.13 -2.35
C THR A 320 -23.62 48.43 -1.59
N LEU A 321 -22.52 48.48 -0.83
CA LEU A 321 -22.07 49.69 -0.15
C LEU A 321 -21.75 50.80 -1.16
N ILE A 322 -20.97 50.51 -2.20
CA ILE A 322 -20.61 51.50 -3.23
C ILE A 322 -21.86 52.03 -3.94
N VAL A 323 -22.76 51.15 -4.38
CA VAL A 323 -24.03 51.52 -5.02
C VAL A 323 -24.89 52.39 -4.09
N SER A 324 -24.97 52.04 -2.80
CA SER A 324 -25.85 52.73 -1.84
C SER A 324 -25.53 54.21 -1.63
N TYR A 325 -24.25 54.60 -1.67
CA TYR A 325 -23.85 56.00 -1.52
C TYR A 325 -23.70 56.72 -2.88
N THR A 326 -23.23 56.02 -3.93
CA THR A 326 -22.99 56.65 -5.25
C THR A 326 -24.26 57.07 -5.97
N ILE A 327 -25.38 56.33 -5.83
CA ILE A 327 -26.64 56.68 -6.49
C ILE A 327 -27.23 58.00 -5.95
N PRO A 328 -27.37 58.21 -4.63
CA PRO A 328 -27.74 59.53 -4.08
C PRO A 328 -26.74 60.65 -4.46
N LEU A 329 -25.44 60.35 -4.49
CA LEU A 329 -24.43 61.33 -4.91
C LEU A 329 -24.58 61.75 -6.37
N LEU A 330 -25.03 60.86 -7.26
CA LEU A 330 -25.23 61.16 -8.69
C LEU A 330 -26.26 62.28 -8.92
N SER A 331 -27.28 62.42 -8.06
CA SER A 331 -28.27 63.50 -8.16
C SER A 331 -27.75 64.87 -7.71
N ALA A 332 -26.62 64.93 -6.99
CA ALA A 332 -26.03 66.18 -6.50
C ALA A 332 -25.09 66.88 -7.50
N PHE A 333 -24.85 66.29 -8.68
CA PHE A 333 -23.98 66.87 -9.72
C PHE A 333 -24.75 67.86 -10.62
N SER A 334 -24.77 69.13 -10.24
CA SER A 334 -25.20 70.24 -11.12
C SER A 334 -24.05 70.73 -12.01
N PHE A 335 -24.38 71.52 -13.04
CA PHE A 335 -23.41 72.23 -13.89
C PHE A 335 -23.09 73.63 -13.34
N ASN A 336 -24.10 74.31 -12.80
CA ASN A 336 -24.00 75.61 -12.14
C ASN A 336 -24.17 75.43 -10.62
N TYR A 337 -23.43 76.21 -9.84
CA TYR A 337 -23.48 76.27 -8.38
C TYR A 337 -23.58 77.75 -7.97
N THR A 338 -24.45 78.08 -7.01
CA THR A 338 -24.51 79.42 -6.41
C THR A 338 -23.56 79.49 -5.21
N CYS A 339 -22.72 80.52 -5.18
CA CYS A 339 -21.72 80.77 -4.16
C CYS A 339 -22.02 82.10 -3.43
N HIS A 340 -21.84 82.10 -2.10
CA HIS A 340 -22.12 83.24 -1.22
C HIS A 340 -20.91 83.44 -0.28
N PRO A 341 -19.85 84.13 -0.74
CA PRO A 341 -18.60 84.27 0.02
C PRO A 341 -18.78 85.15 1.27
N GLU A 342 -18.06 84.83 2.35
CA GLU A 342 -18.08 85.64 3.57
C GLU A 342 -17.33 86.99 3.39
N GLU A 343 -16.24 87.02 2.61
CA GLU A 343 -15.40 88.21 2.38
C GLU A 343 -15.99 89.24 1.38
N GLN A 344 -17.22 89.68 1.60
CA GLN A 344 -17.90 90.65 0.73
C GLN A 344 -17.11 91.96 0.53
N ALA A 345 -16.30 92.36 1.52
CA ALA A 345 -15.48 93.58 1.48
C ALA A 345 -14.36 93.57 0.40
N LEU A 346 -13.90 92.41 -0.06
CA LEU A 346 -12.80 92.30 -1.03
C LEU A 346 -13.27 92.35 -2.49
N VAL A 347 -14.55 92.06 -2.74
CA VAL A 347 -15.10 91.84 -4.09
C VAL A 347 -16.37 92.66 -4.36
N GLY A 348 -17.09 93.14 -3.34
CA GLY A 348 -18.22 94.05 -3.48
C GLY A 348 -19.53 93.44 -4.01
N TYR A 349 -19.60 92.11 -4.14
CA TYR A 349 -20.80 91.36 -4.53
C TYR A 349 -21.07 90.25 -3.51
N SER A 350 -22.35 90.00 -3.21
CA SER A 350 -22.79 88.99 -2.23
C SER A 350 -23.09 87.61 -2.84
N THR A 351 -23.31 87.53 -4.15
CA THR A 351 -23.76 86.31 -4.83
C THR A 351 -23.00 86.11 -6.15
N PHE A 352 -22.54 84.89 -6.37
CA PHE A 352 -21.84 84.48 -7.59
C PHE A 352 -22.46 83.21 -8.16
N GLU A 353 -22.60 83.14 -9.49
CA GLU A 353 -22.90 81.89 -10.19
C GLU A 353 -21.60 81.30 -10.73
N CYS A 354 -21.36 80.02 -10.41
CA CYS A 354 -20.12 79.31 -10.65
C CYS A 354 -20.36 78.08 -11.53
N ILE A 355 -19.70 78.02 -12.69
CA ILE A 355 -19.83 76.89 -13.62
C ILE A 355 -18.68 75.91 -13.38
N HIS A 356 -19.01 74.63 -13.15
CA HIS A 356 -18.04 73.53 -13.10
C HIS A 356 -18.04 72.77 -14.42
N VAL A 357 -17.16 73.17 -15.34
CA VAL A 357 -17.09 72.63 -16.71
C VAL A 357 -16.92 71.10 -16.71
N LEU A 358 -16.19 70.57 -15.74
CA LEU A 358 -15.84 69.15 -15.65
C LEU A 358 -16.99 68.27 -15.12
N SER A 359 -17.97 68.84 -14.39
CA SER A 359 -19.12 68.11 -13.81
C SER A 359 -19.84 67.21 -14.82
N SER A 360 -20.10 67.71 -16.03
CA SER A 360 -20.78 66.97 -17.09
C SER A 360 -19.98 65.75 -17.61
N LEU A 361 -18.65 65.79 -17.52
CA LEU A 361 -17.76 64.68 -17.88
C LEU A 361 -17.62 63.68 -16.73
N ILE A 362 -17.41 64.15 -15.49
CA ILE A 362 -17.37 63.31 -14.29
C ILE A 362 -18.67 62.53 -14.15
N ARG A 363 -19.83 63.17 -14.31
CA ARG A 363 -21.15 62.53 -14.22
C ARG A 363 -21.33 61.41 -15.25
N LYS A 364 -20.78 61.55 -16.47
CA LYS A 364 -20.79 60.50 -17.50
C LYS A 364 -19.86 59.34 -17.15
N LEU A 365 -18.65 59.63 -16.65
CA LEU A 365 -17.71 58.60 -16.19
C LEU A 365 -18.22 57.85 -14.96
N LEU A 366 -18.89 58.53 -14.02
CA LEU A 366 -19.58 57.93 -12.88
C LEU A 366 -20.69 56.97 -13.34
N VAL A 367 -21.56 57.37 -14.28
CA VAL A 367 -22.58 56.46 -14.84
C VAL A 367 -21.94 55.23 -15.50
N ALA A 368 -20.86 55.40 -16.26
CA ALA A 368 -20.11 54.28 -16.86
C ALA A 368 -19.42 53.38 -15.81
N TYR A 369 -18.96 53.95 -14.70
CA TYR A 369 -18.42 53.19 -13.56
C TYR A 369 -19.53 52.36 -12.89
N LEU A 370 -20.72 52.93 -12.71
CA LEU A 370 -21.86 52.24 -12.09
C LEU A 370 -22.44 51.11 -12.96
N THR A 371 -22.42 51.22 -14.29
CA THR A 371 -22.85 50.10 -15.16
C THR A 371 -21.85 48.93 -15.13
N LEU A 372 -20.54 49.21 -15.10
CA LEU A 372 -19.50 48.20 -14.90
C LEU A 372 -19.60 47.53 -13.52
N LEU A 373 -19.78 48.33 -12.46
CA LEU A 373 -19.97 47.86 -11.09
C LEU A 373 -21.24 47.00 -10.94
N GLY A 374 -22.34 47.38 -11.60
CA GLY A 374 -23.58 46.62 -11.61
C GLY A 374 -23.43 45.25 -12.29
N LEU A 375 -22.72 45.19 -13.42
CA LEU A 375 -22.40 43.94 -14.11
C LEU A 375 -21.48 43.04 -13.25
N TYR A 376 -20.47 43.62 -12.60
CA TYR A 376 -19.62 42.92 -11.63
C TYR A 376 -20.43 42.37 -10.44
N GLY A 377 -21.38 43.15 -9.92
CA GLY A 377 -22.31 42.72 -8.88
C GLY A 377 -23.18 41.53 -9.30
N LEU A 378 -23.71 41.56 -10.52
CA LEU A 378 -24.55 40.49 -11.07
C LEU A 378 -23.76 39.17 -11.20
N LEU A 379 -22.49 39.21 -11.64
CA LEU A 379 -21.63 38.03 -11.62
C LEU A 379 -21.34 37.55 -10.18
N ASN A 380 -21.15 38.44 -9.20
CA ASN A 380 -20.95 38.03 -7.80
C ASN A 380 -22.20 37.39 -7.17
N PHE A 381 -23.39 37.82 -7.60
CA PHE A 381 -24.64 37.16 -7.21
C PHE A 381 -24.76 35.77 -7.86
N TYR A 382 -24.35 35.63 -9.13
CA TYR A 382 -24.28 34.33 -9.81
C TYR A 382 -23.30 33.36 -9.12
N THR A 383 -22.08 33.79 -8.79
CA THR A 383 -21.11 32.93 -8.10
C THR A 383 -21.58 32.54 -6.71
N LEU A 384 -22.13 33.47 -5.93
CA LEU A 384 -22.71 33.15 -4.63
C LEU A 384 -23.88 32.16 -4.76
N SER A 385 -24.73 32.33 -5.76
CA SER A 385 -25.83 31.39 -6.05
C SER A 385 -25.32 30.00 -6.40
N TRP A 386 -24.27 29.88 -7.23
CA TRP A 386 -23.62 28.61 -7.57
C TRP A 386 -22.99 27.93 -6.34
N ILE A 387 -22.29 28.69 -5.49
CA ILE A 387 -21.67 28.18 -4.25
C ILE A 387 -22.71 27.65 -3.24
N LEU A 388 -23.92 28.19 -3.26
CA LEU A 388 -25.02 27.82 -2.35
C LEU A 388 -25.91 26.69 -2.90
N HIS A 389 -26.13 26.60 -4.21
CA HIS A 389 -26.92 25.51 -4.82
C HIS A 389 -26.10 24.23 -5.03
N SER A 390 -24.82 24.35 -5.37
CA SER A 390 -23.94 23.19 -5.57
C SER A 390 -23.43 22.67 -4.22
N SER A 391 -23.49 21.35 -4.00
CA SER A 391 -23.00 20.70 -2.78
C SER A 391 -21.46 20.58 -2.73
N LEU A 392 -20.74 21.68 -2.90
CA LEU A 392 -19.30 21.76 -3.19
C LEU A 392 -18.36 21.10 -2.15
N ARG A 393 -18.89 20.71 -0.97
CA ARG A 393 -18.13 19.95 0.05
C ARG A 393 -18.04 18.45 -0.22
N GLN A 394 -18.73 17.94 -1.24
CA GLN A 394 -18.66 16.55 -1.66
C GLN A 394 -18.47 16.50 -3.18
N TYR A 395 -17.55 15.65 -3.64
CA TYR A 395 -17.30 15.43 -5.07
C TYR A 395 -17.33 13.92 -5.34
N SER A 396 -18.33 13.50 -6.11
CA SER A 396 -18.53 12.12 -6.54
C SER A 396 -18.30 12.00 -8.03
N PHE A 397 -17.41 11.09 -8.44
CA PHE A 397 -17.01 10.88 -9.84
C PHE A 397 -18.09 10.15 -10.67
N HIS A 398 -19.38 10.51 -10.58
CA HIS A 398 -20.48 9.69 -11.14
C HIS A 398 -20.35 9.47 -12.66
N SER A 399 -20.13 10.53 -13.43
CA SER A 399 -19.87 10.49 -14.88
C SER A 399 -18.62 9.66 -15.23
N LEU A 400 -17.56 9.74 -14.41
CA LEU A 400 -16.30 9.04 -14.64
C LEU A 400 -16.29 7.59 -14.11
N LYS A 401 -17.20 7.23 -13.20
CA LYS A 401 -17.48 5.85 -12.76
C LYS A 401 -18.25 5.07 -13.85
N GLU A 402 -18.95 5.77 -14.73
CA GLU A 402 -19.64 5.22 -15.90
C GLU A 402 -18.75 5.13 -17.16
N LEU A 403 -17.79 6.05 -17.34
CA LEU A 403 -16.98 6.22 -18.56
C LEU A 403 -15.53 5.67 -18.51
N CYS A 404 -15.14 4.92 -17.48
CA CYS A 404 -13.76 4.42 -17.34
C CYS A 404 -13.65 3.01 -16.71
N SER A 405 -14.74 2.28 -16.47
CA SER A 405 -14.82 1.05 -15.65
C SER A 405 -14.32 1.13 -14.19
N LEU A 406 -13.68 2.23 -13.79
CA LEU A 406 -13.04 2.48 -12.48
C LEU A 406 -14.09 2.80 -11.39
N ARG A 407 -14.96 1.84 -11.08
CA ARG A 407 -16.03 1.99 -10.08
C ARG A 407 -15.51 2.29 -8.66
N ASP A 408 -14.30 1.83 -8.35
CA ASP A 408 -13.67 1.93 -7.02
C ASP A 408 -13.03 3.30 -6.71
N VAL A 409 -13.26 4.34 -7.53
CA VAL A 409 -12.78 5.70 -7.19
C VAL A 409 -13.56 6.23 -5.98
N PRO A 410 -12.88 6.57 -4.87
CA PRO A 410 -13.55 7.01 -3.65
C PRO A 410 -14.07 8.44 -3.78
N ASP A 411 -15.26 8.69 -3.23
CA ASP A 411 -15.85 10.03 -3.23
C ASP A 411 -15.11 10.95 -2.23
N LEU A 412 -14.87 12.20 -2.64
CA LEU A 412 -13.98 13.14 -1.98
C LEU A 412 -14.75 14.20 -1.19
N ARG A 413 -14.08 14.80 -0.20
CA ARG A 413 -14.70 15.71 0.77
C ARG A 413 -13.94 17.02 0.95
N ASN A 414 -14.65 18.02 1.46
CA ASN A 414 -14.14 19.28 2.01
C ASN A 414 -13.26 20.06 1.00
N ASP A 415 -12.12 20.65 1.41
CA ASP A 415 -11.29 21.50 0.53
C ASP A 415 -10.89 20.81 -0.79
N LEU A 416 -10.65 19.49 -0.80
CA LEU A 416 -10.30 18.75 -2.02
C LEU A 416 -11.49 18.60 -2.97
N ALA A 417 -12.70 18.40 -2.46
CA ALA A 417 -13.92 18.37 -3.26
C ALA A 417 -14.18 19.74 -3.91
N PHE A 418 -14.02 20.83 -3.16
CA PHE A 418 -14.14 22.19 -3.67
C PHE A 418 -13.13 22.49 -4.78
N LEU A 419 -11.85 22.14 -4.58
CA LEU A 419 -10.80 22.33 -5.60
C LEU A 419 -11.09 21.55 -6.89
N LEU A 420 -11.71 20.37 -6.81
CA LEU A 420 -12.08 19.59 -7.99
C LEU A 420 -13.32 20.12 -8.71
N HIS A 421 -14.34 20.59 -7.99
CA HIS A 421 -15.45 21.33 -8.61
C HIS A 421 -14.95 22.58 -9.36
N MET A 422 -13.99 23.32 -8.80
CA MET A 422 -13.39 24.49 -9.46
C MET A 422 -12.53 24.13 -10.68
N LEU A 423 -11.98 22.91 -10.73
CA LEU A 423 -11.17 22.39 -11.84
C LEU A 423 -12.03 21.81 -12.97
N ASP A 424 -13.11 21.12 -12.64
CA ASP A 424 -14.07 20.54 -13.60
C ASP A 424 -14.78 21.63 -14.43
N GLN A 425 -15.01 22.80 -13.83
CA GLN A 425 -15.47 24.02 -14.52
C GLN A 425 -14.42 24.69 -15.42
N TYR A 426 -13.19 24.16 -15.49
CA TYR A 426 -12.11 24.60 -16.38
C TYR A 426 -11.80 23.53 -17.44
N ASP A 427 -11.50 22.30 -17.03
CA ASP A 427 -11.28 21.15 -17.92
C ASP A 427 -11.53 19.81 -17.20
N PRO A 428 -12.58 19.04 -17.57
CA PRO A 428 -12.90 17.74 -16.94
C PRO A 428 -11.83 16.66 -17.21
N LEU A 429 -11.00 16.80 -18.24
CA LEU A 429 -9.91 15.84 -18.54
C LEU A 429 -8.85 15.83 -17.42
N LEU A 430 -8.66 16.95 -16.72
CA LEU A 430 -7.74 17.06 -15.59
C LEU A 430 -8.26 16.27 -14.37
N ALA A 431 -9.58 16.29 -14.14
CA ALA A 431 -10.23 15.47 -13.11
C ALA A 431 -10.18 13.97 -13.47
N GLN A 432 -10.35 13.61 -14.75
CA GLN A 432 -10.18 12.24 -15.24
C GLN A 432 -8.75 11.71 -15.04
N ARG A 433 -7.71 12.50 -15.32
CA ARG A 433 -6.32 12.06 -15.07
C ARG A 433 -5.99 11.90 -13.60
N LEU A 434 -6.58 12.72 -12.71
CA LEU A 434 -6.41 12.57 -11.26
C LEU A 434 -7.15 11.33 -10.72
N SER A 435 -8.31 10.97 -11.27
CA SER A 435 -9.11 9.82 -10.79
C SER A 435 -8.36 8.48 -10.89
N VAL A 436 -7.49 8.33 -11.90
CA VAL A 436 -6.57 7.20 -12.05
C VAL A 436 -5.69 7.03 -10.81
N PHE A 437 -5.07 8.10 -10.32
CA PHE A 437 -4.22 8.08 -9.12
C PHE A 437 -4.98 8.00 -7.79
N LEU A 438 -6.32 8.13 -7.83
CA LEU A 438 -7.20 7.91 -6.68
C LEU A 438 -7.77 6.48 -6.63
N SER A 439 -7.61 5.69 -7.69
CA SER A 439 -8.14 4.32 -7.77
C SER A 439 -7.19 3.27 -7.14
N PRO A 440 -7.65 2.46 -6.17
CA PRO A 440 -6.85 1.37 -5.60
C PRO A 440 -6.64 0.20 -6.58
N VAL A 441 -7.48 0.07 -7.61
CA VAL A 441 -7.32 -0.90 -8.69
C VAL A 441 -6.21 -0.45 -9.65
N SER A 442 -6.09 0.86 -9.92
CA SER A 442 -4.96 1.38 -10.70
C SER A 442 -3.64 1.21 -9.93
N GLU A 443 -3.62 1.49 -8.62
CA GLU A 443 -2.46 1.21 -7.77
C GLU A 443 -2.06 -0.28 -7.79
N SER A 444 -3.04 -1.18 -7.72
CA SER A 444 -2.82 -2.64 -7.82
C SER A 444 -2.21 -3.05 -9.17
N ARG A 445 -2.79 -2.60 -10.30
CA ARG A 445 -2.27 -2.91 -11.65
C ARG A 445 -0.86 -2.36 -11.87
N LEU A 446 -0.56 -1.17 -11.35
CA LEU A 446 0.79 -0.60 -11.41
C LEU A 446 1.79 -1.47 -10.63
N LEU A 447 1.41 -2.01 -9.46
CA LEU A 447 2.26 -2.91 -8.69
C LEU A 447 2.49 -4.25 -9.41
N GLU A 448 1.48 -4.78 -10.10
CA GLU A 448 1.58 -6.01 -10.90
C GLU A 448 2.53 -5.84 -12.10
N GLU A 449 2.37 -4.81 -12.94
CA GLU A 449 3.32 -4.53 -14.04
C GLU A 449 4.76 -4.28 -13.55
N ASN A 450 4.93 -3.57 -12.42
CA ASN A 450 6.24 -3.36 -11.83
C ASN A 450 6.85 -4.65 -11.27
N LEU A 451 6.05 -5.60 -10.77
CA LEU A 451 6.52 -6.90 -10.32
C LEU A 451 6.95 -7.76 -11.51
N GLU A 452 6.15 -7.82 -12.57
CA GLU A 452 6.49 -8.55 -13.81
C GLU A 452 7.84 -8.07 -14.38
N ARG A 453 8.03 -6.76 -14.58
CA ARG A 453 9.31 -6.23 -15.11
C ARG A 453 10.49 -6.41 -14.15
N ARG A 454 10.27 -6.39 -12.83
CA ARG A 454 11.34 -6.60 -11.83
C ARG A 454 11.67 -8.08 -11.57
N TRP A 455 10.78 -9.01 -11.91
CA TRP A 455 10.89 -10.44 -11.64
C TRP A 455 10.46 -11.26 -12.87
N GLY A 456 11.00 -10.90 -14.03
CA GLY A 456 10.83 -11.68 -15.26
C GLY A 456 11.41 -13.10 -15.13
N GLU A 457 10.92 -14.00 -15.99
CA GLU A 457 11.16 -15.44 -15.90
C GLU A 457 12.65 -15.83 -15.86
N GLU A 458 13.51 -15.18 -16.65
CA GLU A 458 14.96 -15.41 -16.66
C GLU A 458 15.60 -15.15 -15.28
N LYS A 459 15.21 -14.06 -14.62
CA LYS A 459 15.72 -13.69 -13.30
C LYS A 459 15.19 -14.64 -12.22
N LEU A 460 13.96 -15.13 -12.34
CA LEU A 460 13.44 -16.16 -11.45
C LEU A 460 14.19 -17.49 -11.63
N ARG A 461 14.42 -17.92 -12.89
CA ARG A 461 15.25 -19.11 -13.20
C ARG A 461 16.67 -18.99 -12.62
N ALA A 462 17.30 -17.82 -12.73
CA ALA A 462 18.65 -17.57 -12.21
C ALA A 462 18.76 -17.65 -10.68
N MET A 463 17.64 -17.68 -9.94
CA MET A 463 17.60 -17.87 -8.48
C MET A 463 17.15 -19.28 -8.06
N ILE A 464 16.89 -20.19 -9.00
CA ILE A 464 16.55 -21.58 -8.66
C ILE A 464 17.83 -22.29 -8.21
N SER A 465 17.93 -22.53 -6.91
CA SER A 465 18.90 -23.47 -6.33
C SER A 465 18.46 -24.91 -6.60
N VAL A 466 19.43 -25.79 -6.87
CA VAL A 466 19.21 -27.24 -6.83
C VAL A 466 19.87 -27.77 -5.57
N ASP A 467 19.08 -28.34 -4.66
CA ASP A 467 19.60 -28.95 -3.43
C ASP A 467 20.29 -30.29 -3.73
N ALA A 468 21.03 -30.85 -2.77
CA ALA A 468 21.91 -32.01 -3.00
C ALA A 468 21.18 -33.30 -3.45
N GLU A 469 19.88 -33.43 -3.16
CA GLU A 469 19.04 -34.52 -3.68
C GLU A 469 18.54 -34.32 -5.13
N GLY A 470 18.85 -33.19 -5.78
CA GLY A 470 18.40 -32.84 -7.12
C GLY A 470 17.09 -32.04 -7.17
N CYS A 471 16.53 -31.64 -6.02
CA CYS A 471 15.28 -30.89 -5.94
C CYS A 471 15.46 -29.41 -6.33
N SER A 472 14.63 -28.94 -7.26
CA SER A 472 14.60 -27.57 -7.75
C SER A 472 13.80 -26.65 -6.81
N LYS A 473 14.47 -25.61 -6.30
CA LYS A 473 14.01 -24.81 -5.17
C LYS A 473 14.20 -23.33 -5.40
N LEU A 474 13.17 -22.55 -5.07
CA LEU A 474 13.15 -21.09 -5.21
C LEU A 474 12.67 -20.46 -3.89
N GLN A 475 13.42 -19.47 -3.40
CA GLN A 475 13.03 -18.66 -2.24
C GLN A 475 12.75 -17.21 -2.66
N LEU A 476 11.58 -16.69 -2.29
CA LEU A 476 11.15 -15.31 -2.53
C LEU A 476 10.88 -14.63 -1.20
N VAL A 477 11.53 -13.49 -0.96
CA VAL A 477 11.54 -12.79 0.33
C VAL A 477 11.05 -11.35 0.17
N ALA A 478 10.20 -10.89 1.10
CA ALA A 478 9.73 -9.51 1.24
C ALA A 478 9.11 -8.90 -0.04
N LEU A 479 8.38 -9.71 -0.81
CA LEU A 479 7.61 -9.23 -1.96
C LEU A 479 6.20 -8.78 -1.53
N PRO A 480 5.64 -7.70 -2.11
CA PRO A 480 4.29 -7.26 -1.79
C PRO A 480 3.19 -8.21 -2.33
N ARG A 481 3.44 -8.85 -3.48
CA ARG A 481 2.62 -9.89 -4.13
C ARG A 481 3.54 -10.89 -4.84
N LEU A 482 3.00 -12.05 -5.20
CA LEU A 482 3.67 -13.03 -6.05
C LEU A 482 3.79 -12.52 -7.50
N PRO A 483 4.97 -12.57 -8.15
CA PRO A 483 5.09 -12.27 -9.58
C PRO A 483 4.41 -13.37 -10.41
N PRO A 484 3.57 -13.07 -11.43
CA PRO A 484 2.89 -14.11 -12.20
C PRO A 484 3.85 -14.95 -13.07
N ALA A 485 5.03 -14.42 -13.41
CA ALA A 485 6.14 -15.17 -14.02
C ALA A 485 6.69 -16.30 -13.12
N LEU A 486 6.29 -16.39 -11.84
CA LEU A 486 6.53 -17.56 -10.99
C LEU A 486 5.81 -18.80 -11.52
N PHE A 487 4.59 -18.63 -12.05
CA PHE A 487 3.71 -19.74 -12.40
C PHE A 487 4.10 -20.41 -13.73
N THR A 488 4.98 -19.82 -14.55
CA THR A 488 5.51 -20.45 -15.77
C THR A 488 6.63 -21.46 -15.49
N LEU A 489 7.16 -21.49 -14.26
CA LEU A 489 8.29 -22.34 -13.85
C LEU A 489 7.85 -23.79 -13.58
N SER A 490 7.47 -24.50 -14.65
CA SER A 490 6.96 -25.89 -14.61
C SER A 490 7.87 -26.90 -13.91
N GLN A 491 9.19 -26.67 -13.96
CA GLN A 491 10.21 -27.54 -13.35
C GLN A 491 10.41 -27.34 -11.84
N LEU A 492 9.76 -26.36 -11.19
CA LEU A 492 9.98 -26.07 -9.77
C LEU A 492 9.29 -27.11 -8.87
N GLN A 493 10.04 -27.74 -7.97
CA GLN A 493 9.52 -28.71 -7.00
C GLN A 493 9.19 -28.08 -5.65
N VAL A 494 10.02 -27.11 -5.22
CA VAL A 494 10.00 -26.53 -3.88
C VAL A 494 9.89 -25.01 -3.94
N LEU A 495 8.80 -24.46 -3.41
CA LEU A 495 8.58 -23.01 -3.35
C LEU A 495 8.63 -22.52 -1.89
N LYS A 496 9.52 -21.56 -1.59
CA LYS A 496 9.64 -20.95 -0.26
C LYS A 496 9.30 -19.46 -0.35
N LEU A 497 8.29 -19.03 0.40
CA LEU A 497 7.75 -17.67 0.39
C LEU A 497 7.88 -17.05 1.78
N GLU A 498 8.47 -15.88 1.89
CA GLU A 498 8.84 -15.26 3.16
C GLU A 498 8.43 -13.78 3.20
N LEU A 499 7.66 -13.39 4.23
CA LEU A 499 7.18 -12.02 4.47
C LEU A 499 6.36 -11.43 3.29
N ILE A 500 5.44 -12.21 2.71
CA ILE A 500 4.54 -11.80 1.61
C ILE A 500 3.10 -11.67 2.12
N THR A 501 2.57 -10.44 2.13
CA THR A 501 1.29 -10.10 2.77
C THR A 501 0.03 -10.29 1.90
N ASP A 502 0.17 -10.44 0.57
CA ASP A 502 -0.95 -10.68 -0.36
C ASP A 502 -0.53 -11.76 -1.38
N ALA A 503 -0.21 -12.96 -0.87
CA ALA A 503 0.29 -14.08 -1.68
C ALA A 503 -0.88 -14.80 -2.38
N ARG A 504 -1.20 -14.38 -3.61
CA ARG A 504 -2.30 -14.96 -4.39
C ARG A 504 -1.83 -16.04 -5.37
N PHE A 505 -2.30 -17.26 -5.15
CA PHE A 505 -2.14 -18.39 -6.06
C PHE A 505 -3.28 -18.40 -7.08
N THR A 506 -2.99 -17.93 -8.29
CA THR A 506 -3.97 -17.82 -9.37
C THR A 506 -4.14 -19.14 -10.13
N ALA A 507 -5.16 -19.21 -10.99
CA ALA A 507 -5.37 -20.34 -11.91
C ALA A 507 -4.10 -20.79 -12.69
N GLN A 508 -3.09 -19.93 -12.86
CA GLN A 508 -1.84 -20.25 -13.55
C GLN A 508 -1.00 -21.34 -12.86
N VAL A 509 -1.26 -21.64 -11.58
CA VAL A 509 -0.61 -22.74 -10.81
C VAL A 509 -0.73 -24.11 -11.50
N ILE A 510 -1.73 -24.31 -12.37
CA ILE A 510 -1.85 -25.51 -13.25
C ILE A 510 -0.52 -25.83 -13.96
N ASN A 511 0.19 -24.80 -14.42
CA ASN A 511 1.45 -24.88 -15.18
C ASN A 511 2.65 -25.37 -14.35
N MET A 512 2.59 -25.25 -13.02
CA MET A 512 3.61 -25.74 -12.10
C MET A 512 3.44 -27.25 -11.90
N THR A 513 3.91 -28.03 -12.89
CA THR A 513 3.64 -29.48 -12.95
C THR A 513 4.42 -30.32 -11.95
N GLN A 514 5.58 -29.83 -11.47
CA GLN A 514 6.43 -30.54 -10.52
C GLN A 514 6.32 -30.07 -9.06
N LEU A 515 5.49 -29.06 -8.76
CA LEU A 515 5.40 -28.47 -7.42
C LEU A 515 4.82 -29.46 -6.41
N ARG A 516 5.65 -29.87 -5.44
CA ARG A 516 5.34 -30.83 -4.36
C ARG A 516 5.41 -30.21 -2.97
N GLU A 517 6.33 -29.27 -2.78
CA GLU A 517 6.60 -28.65 -1.48
C GLU A 517 6.32 -27.15 -1.49
N LEU A 518 5.62 -26.67 -0.46
CA LEU A 518 5.37 -25.26 -0.23
C LEU A 518 5.77 -24.87 1.20
N HIS A 519 6.56 -23.80 1.33
CA HIS A 519 6.93 -23.23 2.62
C HIS A 519 6.45 -21.78 2.69
N LEU A 520 5.59 -21.46 3.65
CA LEU A 520 5.06 -20.12 3.90
C LEU A 520 5.60 -19.60 5.24
N TYR A 521 6.45 -18.58 5.21
CA TYR A 521 7.04 -17.95 6.40
C TYR A 521 6.45 -16.55 6.59
N HIS A 522 5.55 -16.40 7.56
CA HIS A 522 4.84 -15.14 7.84
C HIS A 522 4.15 -14.56 6.59
N CYS A 523 3.47 -15.44 5.84
CA CYS A 523 2.80 -15.13 4.58
C CYS A 523 1.30 -15.40 4.66
N THR A 524 0.48 -14.39 4.36
CA THR A 524 -0.98 -14.53 4.22
C THR A 524 -1.33 -14.92 2.79
N ALA A 525 -1.71 -16.18 2.59
CA ALA A 525 -1.89 -16.79 1.27
C ALA A 525 -3.35 -17.08 0.90
N ALA A 526 -3.81 -16.49 -0.21
CA ALA A 526 -5.11 -16.75 -0.83
C ALA A 526 -4.94 -17.61 -2.09
N VAL A 527 -5.92 -18.46 -2.39
CA VAL A 527 -5.86 -19.42 -3.51
C VAL A 527 -7.19 -19.37 -4.26
N ASP A 528 -7.13 -19.21 -5.59
CA ASP A 528 -8.31 -19.26 -6.45
C ASP A 528 -8.93 -20.67 -6.46
N PRO A 529 -10.27 -20.84 -6.58
CA PRO A 529 -10.90 -22.16 -6.57
C PRO A 529 -10.36 -23.16 -7.61
N SER A 530 -9.92 -22.67 -8.76
CA SER A 530 -9.27 -23.46 -9.83
C SER A 530 -7.84 -23.88 -9.48
N ALA A 531 -7.08 -23.01 -8.80
CA ALA A 531 -5.74 -23.32 -8.31
C ALA A 531 -5.79 -24.30 -7.12
N LEU A 532 -6.82 -24.20 -6.28
CA LEU A 532 -7.01 -25.07 -5.12
C LEU A 532 -7.14 -26.55 -5.51
N GLY A 533 -7.85 -26.86 -6.61
CA GLY A 533 -7.95 -28.24 -7.10
C GLY A 533 -6.58 -28.86 -7.41
N VAL A 534 -5.69 -28.10 -8.07
CA VAL A 534 -4.32 -28.53 -8.38
C VAL A 534 -3.51 -28.78 -7.10
N LEU A 535 -3.58 -27.85 -6.14
CA LEU A 535 -2.83 -27.96 -4.88
C LEU A 535 -3.36 -29.09 -3.98
N GLN A 536 -4.67 -29.39 -4.02
CA GLN A 536 -5.26 -30.52 -3.27
C GLN A 536 -4.79 -31.90 -3.75
N GLU A 537 -4.31 -32.01 -4.99
CA GLU A 537 -3.88 -33.26 -5.63
C GLU A 537 -2.35 -33.41 -5.75
N ARG A 538 -1.60 -32.30 -5.83
CA ARG A 538 -0.14 -32.31 -6.06
C ARG A 538 0.72 -32.04 -4.83
N LEU A 539 0.22 -31.30 -3.83
CA LEU A 539 1.06 -30.88 -2.71
C LEU A 539 1.28 -32.04 -1.72
N GLU A 540 2.53 -32.44 -1.53
CA GLU A 540 2.95 -33.55 -0.67
C GLU A 540 3.47 -33.03 0.69
N VAL A 541 4.17 -31.89 0.68
CA VAL A 541 4.76 -31.26 1.89
C VAL A 541 4.30 -29.82 2.03
N LEU A 542 3.88 -29.43 3.23
CA LEU A 542 3.58 -28.04 3.57
C LEU A 542 4.26 -27.62 4.88
N GLN A 543 5.04 -26.56 4.85
CA GLN A 543 5.57 -25.90 6.04
C GLN A 543 4.95 -24.51 6.20
N LEU A 544 4.35 -24.26 7.36
CA LEU A 544 3.82 -22.97 7.75
C LEU A 544 4.59 -22.45 8.96
N THR A 545 5.03 -21.19 8.91
CA THR A 545 5.46 -20.45 10.09
C THR A 545 4.68 -19.13 10.18
N PHE A 546 4.18 -18.81 11.38
CA PHE A 546 3.16 -17.78 11.58
C PHE A 546 3.28 -17.13 12.97
N THR A 547 2.93 -15.85 13.11
CA THR A 547 2.90 -15.19 14.43
C THR A 547 1.56 -15.44 15.14
N GLN A 548 0.46 -15.44 14.38
CA GLN A 548 -0.91 -15.62 14.85
C GLN A 548 -1.65 -16.67 14.01
N VAL A 549 -2.61 -17.38 14.61
CA VAL A 549 -3.42 -18.41 13.92
C VAL A 549 -4.23 -17.83 12.75
N SER A 550 -4.57 -16.54 12.79
CA SER A 550 -5.24 -15.82 11.70
C SER A 550 -4.43 -15.67 10.41
N GLU A 551 -3.10 -15.92 10.44
CA GLU A 551 -2.27 -15.99 9.24
C GLU A 551 -2.46 -17.32 8.48
N ILE A 552 -2.94 -18.37 9.16
CA ILE A 552 -3.02 -19.73 8.62
C ILE A 552 -4.24 -19.86 7.70
N PRO A 553 -4.07 -20.13 6.39
CA PRO A 553 -5.21 -20.17 5.49
C PRO A 553 -6.09 -21.41 5.70
N SER A 554 -7.40 -21.22 5.65
CA SER A 554 -8.38 -22.31 5.82
C SER A 554 -8.29 -23.42 4.75
N TRP A 555 -7.81 -23.10 3.54
CA TRP A 555 -7.66 -24.06 2.45
C TRP A 555 -6.60 -25.14 2.72
N VAL A 556 -5.66 -24.89 3.63
CA VAL A 556 -4.63 -25.86 4.06
C VAL A 556 -5.26 -27.17 4.53
N PHE A 557 -6.37 -27.08 5.28
CA PHE A 557 -7.05 -28.25 5.85
C PHE A 557 -7.93 -29.01 4.84
N SER A 558 -7.86 -28.65 3.56
CA SER A 558 -8.54 -29.33 2.46
C SER A 558 -7.60 -30.11 1.51
N LEU A 559 -6.28 -30.02 1.73
CA LEU A 559 -5.26 -30.67 0.92
C LEU A 559 -5.31 -32.20 1.10
N ARG A 560 -5.59 -32.95 0.03
CA ARG A 560 -5.83 -34.40 0.12
C ARG A 560 -4.53 -35.19 0.01
N SER A 561 -3.66 -34.79 -0.92
CA SER A 561 -2.34 -35.38 -1.19
C SER A 561 -1.28 -35.12 -0.11
N LEU A 562 -1.60 -34.35 0.93
CA LEU A 562 -0.62 -33.89 1.91
C LEU A 562 -0.13 -35.06 2.78
N HIS A 563 1.16 -35.36 2.69
CA HIS A 563 1.84 -36.40 3.45
C HIS A 563 2.54 -35.83 4.69
N GLU A 564 3.10 -34.62 4.61
CA GLU A 564 3.87 -34.00 5.68
C GLU A 564 3.42 -32.56 5.93
N LEU A 565 3.15 -32.23 7.19
CA LEU A 565 2.71 -30.91 7.63
C LEU A 565 3.60 -30.40 8.77
N HIS A 566 4.19 -29.23 8.60
CA HIS A 566 4.99 -28.55 9.63
C HIS A 566 4.29 -27.25 10.03
N LEU A 567 3.96 -27.10 11.30
CA LEU A 567 3.31 -25.92 11.87
C LEU A 567 4.22 -25.29 12.93
N SER A 568 4.71 -24.06 12.68
CA SER A 568 5.62 -23.36 13.59
C SER A 568 5.05 -22.00 14.01
N GLY A 569 4.61 -21.86 15.26
CA GLY A 569 4.11 -20.59 15.78
C GLY A 569 3.15 -20.70 16.95
N ARG A 570 2.53 -19.57 17.33
CA ARG A 570 1.61 -19.52 18.48
C ARG A 570 0.23 -20.05 18.11
N LEU A 571 0.07 -21.38 18.20
CA LEU A 571 -1.21 -22.08 18.01
C LEU A 571 -2.25 -21.84 19.12
N SER A 572 -1.84 -21.30 20.27
CA SER A 572 -2.71 -20.95 21.39
C SER A 572 -3.40 -19.60 21.15
N SER A 573 -4.69 -19.67 20.81
CA SER A 573 -5.58 -18.50 20.85
C SER A 573 -5.60 -17.89 22.25
N ASP A 574 -5.50 -16.57 22.33
CA ASP A 574 -5.41 -15.81 23.58
C ASP A 574 -6.79 -15.71 24.24
N GLY A 575 -7.28 -16.84 24.78
CA GLY A 575 -8.70 -17.09 25.02
C GLY A 575 -9.04 -18.09 26.12
N GLY A 576 -8.15 -18.24 27.11
CA GLY A 576 -8.43 -18.96 28.36
C GLY A 576 -8.46 -20.50 28.29
N VAL A 577 -8.64 -21.13 29.45
CA VAL A 577 -8.64 -22.60 29.59
C VAL A 577 -9.98 -23.18 29.12
N GLY A 578 -10.05 -23.66 27.88
CA GLY A 578 -11.18 -24.50 27.45
C GLY A 578 -11.55 -24.50 25.97
N ARG A 579 -11.10 -23.52 25.18
CA ARG A 579 -11.28 -23.58 23.72
C ARG A 579 -10.26 -24.53 23.10
N SER A 580 -10.67 -25.25 22.05
CA SER A 580 -9.86 -26.27 21.39
C SER A 580 -8.89 -25.63 20.38
N TRP A 581 -8.38 -26.40 19.41
CA TRP A 581 -7.49 -25.84 18.40
C TRP A 581 -8.22 -24.75 17.62
N ALA A 582 -7.56 -23.61 17.40
CA ALA A 582 -8.07 -22.58 16.49
C ALA A 582 -7.90 -22.96 15.00
N LEU A 583 -7.39 -24.17 14.72
CA LEU A 583 -7.46 -24.83 13.42
C LEU A 583 -8.68 -25.76 13.38
N GLY A 584 -9.39 -25.78 12.25
CA GLY A 584 -10.61 -26.56 12.08
C GLY A 584 -10.39 -28.08 11.97
N SER A 585 -11.44 -28.82 11.60
CA SER A 585 -11.39 -30.28 11.51
C SER A 585 -10.33 -30.76 10.49
N LEU A 586 -9.49 -31.70 10.88
CA LEU A 586 -8.40 -32.21 10.03
C LEU A 586 -8.83 -33.37 9.10
N ARG A 587 -10.12 -33.73 9.10
CA ARG A 587 -10.74 -34.90 8.44
C ARG A 587 -10.45 -35.09 6.95
N GLN A 588 -9.96 -34.07 6.25
CA GLN A 588 -9.64 -34.15 4.81
C GLN A 588 -8.17 -34.53 4.55
N LEU A 589 -7.28 -34.33 5.54
CA LEU A 589 -5.84 -34.66 5.47
C LEU A 589 -5.57 -36.18 5.63
N ARG A 590 -6.30 -37.01 4.88
CA ARG A 590 -6.35 -38.48 5.08
C ARG A 590 -5.06 -39.22 4.75
N HIS A 591 -4.14 -38.59 4.04
CA HIS A 591 -2.84 -39.15 3.67
C HIS A 591 -1.67 -38.61 4.53
N LEU A 592 -1.97 -37.79 5.54
CA LEU A 592 -0.98 -37.20 6.43
C LEU A 592 -0.29 -38.28 7.27
N ARG A 593 1.01 -38.47 7.03
CA ARG A 593 1.88 -39.44 7.72
C ARG A 593 2.79 -38.78 8.74
N MET A 594 3.30 -37.59 8.47
CA MET A 594 4.14 -36.82 9.39
C MET A 594 3.45 -35.52 9.78
N LEU A 595 3.42 -35.23 11.08
CA LEU A 595 3.04 -33.93 11.60
C LEU A 595 4.12 -33.42 12.54
N VAL A 596 4.65 -32.23 12.25
CA VAL A 596 5.62 -31.53 13.08
C VAL A 596 4.97 -30.25 13.62
N ILE A 597 4.95 -30.10 14.94
CA ILE A 597 4.45 -28.89 15.60
C ILE A 597 5.59 -28.26 16.41
N ARG A 598 5.84 -26.97 16.17
CA ARG A 598 6.74 -26.12 16.96
C ARG A 598 5.97 -24.95 17.53
N GLY A 599 6.02 -24.74 18.84
CA GLY A 599 5.31 -23.65 19.49
C GLY A 599 4.89 -23.96 20.93
N MET A 600 3.94 -23.20 21.46
CA MET A 600 3.59 -23.21 22.88
C MET A 600 2.25 -23.92 23.14
N LEU A 601 2.26 -25.26 23.25
CA LEU A 601 1.08 -26.09 23.54
C LEU A 601 1.01 -26.46 25.03
N GLN A 602 -0.09 -26.10 25.69
CA GLN A 602 -0.39 -26.61 27.04
C GLN A 602 -1.08 -27.99 27.03
N ARG A 603 -1.66 -28.39 25.89
CA ARG A 603 -2.43 -29.64 25.72
C ARG A 603 -2.27 -30.14 24.28
N ILE A 604 -2.29 -31.46 24.10
CA ILE A 604 -2.38 -32.08 22.77
C ILE A 604 -3.81 -31.89 22.23
N PRO A 605 -4.00 -31.29 21.03
CA PRO A 605 -5.32 -31.04 20.47
C PRO A 605 -6.17 -32.31 20.26
N GLY A 606 -7.49 -32.18 20.41
CA GLY A 606 -8.43 -33.30 20.24
C GLY A 606 -8.69 -33.65 18.77
N GLU A 607 -8.51 -32.67 17.89
CA GLU A 607 -8.68 -32.73 16.44
C GLU A 607 -7.59 -33.60 15.77
N LEU A 608 -6.43 -33.78 16.42
CA LEU A 608 -5.45 -34.79 16.02
C LEU A 608 -6.01 -36.22 16.07
N CYS A 609 -7.04 -36.47 16.88
CA CYS A 609 -7.72 -37.76 16.91
C CYS A 609 -8.56 -38.04 15.65
N GLU A 610 -8.68 -37.08 14.72
CA GLU A 610 -9.33 -37.25 13.41
C GLU A 610 -8.38 -37.80 12.34
N VAL A 611 -7.06 -37.57 12.47
CA VAL A 611 -5.99 -38.07 11.58
C VAL A 611 -5.19 -39.22 12.21
N ALA A 612 -5.59 -39.68 13.40
CA ALA A 612 -4.87 -40.66 14.21
C ALA A 612 -4.67 -42.06 13.57
N GLY A 613 -5.38 -42.37 12.49
CA GLY A 613 -5.25 -43.63 11.71
C GLY A 613 -4.44 -43.51 10.41
N SER A 614 -3.91 -42.32 10.09
CA SER A 614 -2.93 -42.12 8.99
C SER A 614 -1.56 -41.71 9.51
N LEU A 615 -1.50 -41.13 10.71
CA LEU A 615 -0.30 -40.52 11.26
C LEU A 615 0.71 -41.58 11.77
N VAL A 616 1.88 -41.61 11.11
CA VAL A 616 2.99 -42.54 11.37
C VAL A 616 4.04 -41.91 12.29
N ARG A 617 4.27 -40.59 12.16
CA ARG A 617 5.24 -39.81 12.93
C ARG A 617 4.64 -38.51 13.45
N LEU A 618 4.85 -38.24 14.73
CA LEU A 618 4.45 -37.00 15.39
C LEU A 618 5.66 -36.39 16.09
N GLU A 619 5.97 -35.14 15.76
CA GLU A 619 6.97 -34.34 16.46
C GLU A 619 6.30 -33.13 17.12
N ILE A 620 6.58 -32.92 18.40
CA ILE A 620 6.19 -31.72 19.14
C ILE A 620 7.45 -31.15 19.80
N TYR A 621 7.83 -29.93 19.39
CA TYR A 621 8.86 -29.12 20.03
C TYR A 621 8.14 -27.97 20.74
N ASN A 622 8.12 -28.00 22.07
CA ASN A 622 7.14 -27.21 22.84
C ASN A 622 7.66 -25.88 23.38
N GLU A 623 8.82 -25.42 22.88
CA GLU A 623 9.48 -24.14 23.23
C GLU A 623 9.58 -23.89 24.75
N GLY A 624 9.86 -24.96 25.50
CA GLY A 624 9.99 -24.92 26.95
C GLY A 624 8.67 -24.77 27.72
N THR A 625 7.51 -24.99 27.11
CA THR A 625 6.21 -24.91 27.80
C THR A 625 5.71 -26.26 28.31
N ARG A 626 4.98 -26.27 29.43
CA ARG A 626 4.53 -27.50 30.11
C ARG A 626 3.32 -28.12 29.43
N LEU A 627 3.50 -29.33 28.88
CA LEU A 627 2.44 -30.10 28.25
C LEU A 627 1.62 -30.86 29.32
N LEU A 628 0.43 -30.36 29.66
CA LEU A 628 -0.37 -30.82 30.79
C LEU A 628 -1.31 -32.00 30.48
N VAL A 629 -1.78 -32.13 29.23
CA VAL A 629 -2.77 -33.13 28.83
C VAL A 629 -2.33 -33.84 27.55
N LEU A 630 -2.01 -35.13 27.68
CA LEU A 630 -1.56 -35.99 26.58
C LEU A 630 -2.56 -37.12 26.23
N THR A 631 -3.78 -37.10 26.80
CA THR A 631 -4.77 -38.17 26.64
C THR A 631 -5.17 -38.46 25.18
N GLY A 632 -5.05 -37.46 24.29
CA GLY A 632 -5.28 -37.63 22.84
C GLY A 632 -4.36 -38.65 22.17
N LEU A 633 -3.10 -38.81 22.63
CA LEU A 633 -2.16 -39.79 22.07
C LEU A 633 -2.66 -41.23 22.18
N LYS A 634 -3.48 -41.55 23.20
CA LYS A 634 -4.01 -42.91 23.41
C LYS A 634 -4.83 -43.43 22.20
N ARG A 635 -5.29 -42.55 21.31
CA ARG A 635 -6.04 -42.90 20.09
C ARG A 635 -5.17 -43.09 18.84
N MET A 636 -3.87 -42.79 18.88
CA MET A 636 -2.94 -42.83 17.73
C MET A 636 -2.24 -44.19 17.64
N VAL A 637 -3.02 -45.26 17.49
CA VAL A 637 -2.52 -46.64 17.65
C VAL A 637 -1.48 -47.03 16.58
N ASP A 638 -1.57 -46.45 15.39
CA ASP A 638 -0.71 -46.75 14.23
C ASP A 638 0.64 -46.00 14.21
N LEU A 639 0.83 -45.09 15.17
CA LEU A 639 1.99 -44.21 15.27
C LEU A 639 3.26 -45.00 15.63
N THR A 640 4.29 -44.90 14.77
CA THR A 640 5.57 -45.61 14.93
C THR A 640 6.69 -44.75 15.50
N GLU A 641 6.63 -43.43 15.34
CA GLU A 641 7.67 -42.50 15.82
C GLU A 641 7.06 -41.31 16.57
N LEU A 642 7.38 -41.18 17.86
CA LEU A 642 6.91 -40.09 18.72
C LEU A 642 8.11 -39.30 19.26
N LEU A 643 8.16 -38.01 18.94
CA LEU A 643 9.16 -37.07 19.43
C LEU A 643 8.45 -35.97 20.22
N LEU A 644 8.75 -35.83 21.51
CA LEU A 644 8.19 -34.80 22.41
C LEU A 644 9.33 -34.05 23.11
N GLN A 645 9.88 -33.03 22.46
CA GLN A 645 11.02 -32.25 22.95
C GLN A 645 10.59 -30.93 23.58
N ASP A 646 11.33 -30.45 24.58
CA ASP A 646 11.09 -29.22 25.34
C ASP A 646 9.68 -29.10 25.97
N CYS A 647 9.02 -30.24 26.22
CA CYS A 647 7.64 -30.35 26.75
C CYS A 647 7.52 -30.18 28.28
N GLN A 648 8.63 -29.89 28.97
CA GLN A 648 8.79 -29.92 30.43
C GLN A 648 8.24 -31.18 31.14
N LEU A 649 8.26 -32.34 30.50
CA LEU A 649 7.74 -33.58 31.11
C LEU A 649 8.58 -33.96 32.34
N GLU A 650 7.94 -34.13 33.50
CA GLU A 650 8.58 -34.55 34.77
C GLU A 650 8.62 -36.08 34.93
N ARG A 651 7.69 -36.78 34.26
CA ARG A 651 7.40 -38.22 34.32
C ARG A 651 6.87 -38.72 32.98
N LEU A 652 6.88 -40.04 32.75
CA LEU A 652 6.47 -40.63 31.47
C LEU A 652 4.94 -40.58 31.32
N PRO A 653 4.42 -40.06 30.20
CA PRO A 653 2.98 -39.90 30.03
C PRO A 653 2.27 -41.25 29.87
N SER A 654 1.31 -41.54 30.75
CA SER A 654 0.50 -42.78 30.72
C SER A 654 -0.31 -42.98 29.42
N ALA A 655 -0.43 -41.95 28.57
CA ALA A 655 -1.00 -42.07 27.24
C ALA A 655 -0.18 -42.99 26.30
N LEU A 656 1.11 -43.22 26.58
CA LEU A 656 1.97 -44.16 25.85
C LEU A 656 1.41 -45.60 25.86
N LEU A 657 0.56 -45.95 26.85
CA LEU A 657 -0.14 -47.25 26.95
C LEU A 657 -1.09 -47.57 25.77
N GLY A 658 -1.35 -46.62 24.86
CA GLY A 658 -2.12 -46.87 23.63
C GLY A 658 -1.28 -47.17 22.38
N LEU A 659 0.03 -46.90 22.40
CA LEU A 659 0.85 -46.79 21.18
C LEU A 659 1.51 -48.11 20.77
N THR A 660 0.73 -49.18 20.59
CA THR A 660 1.26 -50.55 20.41
C THR A 660 2.21 -50.75 19.23
N ASN A 661 2.22 -49.84 18.25
CA ASN A 661 3.07 -49.88 17.06
C ASN A 661 4.40 -49.11 17.21
N LEU A 662 4.62 -48.41 18.32
CA LEU A 662 5.76 -47.51 18.52
C LEU A 662 7.11 -48.22 18.39
N ARG A 663 8.00 -47.66 17.57
CA ARG A 663 9.36 -48.10 17.29
C ARG A 663 10.40 -47.14 17.88
N THR A 664 10.15 -45.84 17.71
CA THR A 664 11.00 -44.74 18.16
C THR A 664 10.25 -43.88 19.17
N LEU A 665 10.80 -43.75 20.37
CA LEU A 665 10.33 -42.80 21.39
C LEU A 665 11.48 -41.86 21.76
N ASP A 666 11.29 -40.57 21.50
CA ASP A 666 12.24 -39.51 21.78
C ASP A 666 11.61 -38.49 22.73
N LEU A 667 12.15 -38.41 23.95
CA LEU A 667 11.76 -37.45 24.99
C LEU A 667 12.97 -36.61 25.41
N GLN A 668 13.90 -36.35 24.49
CA GLN A 668 15.07 -35.50 24.75
C GLN A 668 14.65 -34.09 25.21
N HIS A 669 15.51 -33.40 25.95
CA HIS A 669 15.26 -32.04 26.45
C HIS A 669 13.97 -31.92 27.27
N ASN A 670 13.85 -32.71 28.33
CA ASN A 670 12.72 -32.67 29.27
C ASN A 670 13.22 -32.59 30.73
N ASN A 671 12.30 -32.66 31.70
CA ASN A 671 12.62 -32.60 33.13
C ASN A 671 12.39 -33.95 33.83
N LEU A 672 12.50 -35.08 33.11
CA LEU A 672 12.23 -36.41 33.63
C LEU A 672 13.19 -36.72 34.79
N ARG A 673 12.63 -37.00 35.98
CA ARG A 673 13.45 -37.33 37.19
C ARG A 673 13.49 -38.82 37.50
N THR A 674 12.38 -39.51 37.22
CA THR A 674 12.14 -40.91 37.58
C THR A 674 11.54 -41.65 36.40
N LEU A 675 11.96 -42.90 36.20
CA LEU A 675 11.54 -43.74 35.06
C LEU A 675 10.78 -45.00 35.51
N GLU A 676 10.22 -45.03 36.72
CA GLU A 676 9.49 -46.20 37.27
C GLU A 676 8.38 -46.69 36.34
N GLU A 677 7.70 -45.73 35.70
CA GLU A 677 6.66 -45.91 34.69
C GLU A 677 7.14 -46.68 33.44
N LEU A 678 8.45 -46.96 33.26
CA LEU A 678 8.95 -47.88 32.22
C LEU A 678 8.30 -49.27 32.28
N LEU A 679 7.84 -49.73 33.46
CA LEU A 679 7.09 -50.97 33.57
C LEU A 679 5.78 -50.94 32.76
N SER A 680 5.16 -49.77 32.61
CA SER A 680 3.95 -49.62 31.79
C SER A 680 4.24 -49.80 30.30
N LEU A 681 5.49 -49.59 29.84
CA LEU A 681 5.91 -49.75 28.45
C LEU A 681 6.15 -51.21 28.05
N ALA A 682 5.98 -52.18 28.96
CA ALA A 682 6.19 -53.62 28.73
C ALA A 682 5.43 -54.22 27.52
N HIS A 683 4.36 -53.58 27.09
CA HIS A 683 3.53 -53.98 25.95
C HIS A 683 4.10 -53.50 24.59
N LEU A 684 5.04 -52.54 24.57
CA LEU A 684 5.65 -51.96 23.37
C LEU A 684 6.69 -52.89 22.73
N ARG A 685 6.25 -54.09 22.29
CA ARG A 685 7.12 -55.14 21.71
C ARG A 685 7.86 -54.72 20.43
N ARG A 686 7.52 -53.58 19.83
CA ARG A 686 8.10 -53.01 18.60
C ARG A 686 9.13 -51.89 18.86
N LEU A 687 9.29 -51.44 20.11
CA LEU A 687 10.20 -50.36 20.48
C LEU A 687 11.66 -50.79 20.30
N SER A 688 12.37 -50.15 19.36
CA SER A 688 13.79 -50.39 19.06
C SER A 688 14.67 -49.19 19.42
N CYS A 689 14.12 -47.98 19.50
CA CYS A 689 14.85 -46.75 19.79
C CYS A 689 14.17 -45.98 20.94
N LEU A 690 14.92 -45.74 22.01
CA LEU A 690 14.49 -44.94 23.17
C LEU A 690 15.55 -43.88 23.49
N ARG A 691 15.18 -42.61 23.37
CA ARG A 691 16.05 -41.47 23.66
C ARG A 691 15.47 -40.62 24.78
N LEU A 692 16.28 -40.41 25.81
CA LEU A 692 15.96 -39.72 27.05
C LEU A 692 17.08 -38.74 27.45
N ALA A 693 17.92 -38.31 26.49
CA ALA A 693 19.02 -37.41 26.76
C ALA A 693 18.57 -36.00 27.20
N PHE A 694 19.47 -35.26 27.85
CA PHE A 694 19.19 -33.92 28.40
C PHE A 694 17.94 -33.92 29.30
N ASN A 695 17.98 -34.78 30.31
CA ASN A 695 16.94 -34.93 31.33
C ASN A 695 17.58 -34.88 32.73
N ARG A 696 16.85 -35.25 33.79
CA ARG A 696 17.33 -35.18 35.19
C ARG A 696 17.18 -36.53 35.89
N VAL A 697 17.34 -37.63 35.17
CA VAL A 697 17.12 -38.98 35.68
C VAL A 697 18.25 -39.36 36.64
N LEU A 698 17.89 -39.63 37.89
CA LEU A 698 18.84 -39.96 38.98
C LEU A 698 19.26 -41.44 38.97
N ALA A 699 18.33 -42.33 38.61
CA ALA A 699 18.55 -43.77 38.55
C ALA A 699 17.66 -44.42 37.49
N LEU A 700 18.18 -45.46 36.84
CA LEU A 700 17.44 -46.28 35.88
C LEU A 700 16.85 -47.50 36.64
N PRO A 701 15.52 -47.72 36.65
CA PRO A 701 14.92 -48.81 37.42
C PRO A 701 15.07 -50.16 36.71
N ALA A 702 14.99 -51.25 37.49
CA ALA A 702 15.11 -52.61 36.99
C ALA A 702 14.05 -53.00 35.93
N SER A 703 12.94 -52.26 35.84
CA SER A 703 11.91 -52.43 34.81
C SER A 703 12.41 -52.17 33.38
N VAL A 704 13.57 -51.52 33.19
CA VAL A 704 14.18 -51.33 31.86
C VAL A 704 14.45 -52.67 31.13
N GLY A 705 14.77 -53.74 31.86
CA GLY A 705 15.04 -55.07 31.30
C GLY A 705 13.85 -55.75 30.61
N VAL A 706 12.65 -55.18 30.73
CA VAL A 706 11.44 -55.65 30.03
C VAL A 706 11.45 -55.25 28.55
N LEU A 707 12.17 -54.19 28.16
CA LEU A 707 12.23 -53.65 26.80
C LEU A 707 13.12 -54.47 25.84
N ARG A 708 12.97 -55.80 25.82
CA ARG A 708 13.83 -56.77 25.11
C ARG A 708 13.97 -56.57 23.59
N GLY A 709 13.18 -55.69 22.97
CA GLY A 709 13.27 -55.31 21.56
C GLY A 709 14.29 -54.20 21.26
N LEU A 710 14.80 -53.51 22.28
CA LEU A 710 15.58 -52.28 22.14
C LEU A 710 16.95 -52.50 21.49
N GLU A 711 17.26 -51.68 20.49
CA GLU A 711 18.55 -51.64 19.77
C GLU A 711 19.35 -50.35 20.06
N LEU A 712 18.67 -49.23 20.39
CA LEU A 712 19.28 -47.97 20.78
C LEU A 712 18.67 -47.48 22.11
N LEU A 713 19.54 -47.28 23.11
CA LEU A 713 19.22 -46.56 24.34
C LEU A 713 20.14 -45.34 24.47
N ASP A 714 19.54 -44.17 24.58
CA ASP A 714 20.25 -42.91 24.82
C ASP A 714 19.74 -42.26 26.11
N LEU A 715 20.66 -42.09 27.06
CA LEU A 715 20.49 -41.53 28.39
C LEU A 715 21.52 -40.41 28.65
N SER A 716 22.09 -39.83 27.59
CA SER A 716 23.17 -38.84 27.68
C SER A 716 22.73 -37.56 28.40
N ASN A 717 23.62 -36.88 29.14
CA ASN A 717 23.31 -35.66 29.91
C ASN A 717 22.13 -35.88 30.88
N ASN A 718 22.34 -36.79 31.83
CA ASN A 718 21.43 -37.10 32.95
C ASN A 718 22.23 -37.10 34.27
N GLN A 719 21.69 -37.69 35.34
CA GLN A 719 22.30 -37.69 36.68
C GLN A 719 22.46 -39.12 37.23
N LEU A 720 22.65 -40.11 36.34
CA LEU A 720 22.76 -41.52 36.69
C LEU A 720 24.06 -41.80 37.45
N GLN A 721 23.94 -42.32 38.68
CA GLN A 721 25.09 -42.74 39.50
C GLN A 721 25.48 -44.21 39.28
N SER A 722 24.51 -45.07 38.92
CA SER A 722 24.72 -46.51 38.70
C SER A 722 23.75 -47.07 37.66
N LEU A 723 24.10 -48.21 37.05
CA LEU A 723 23.26 -48.92 36.08
C LEU A 723 22.70 -50.22 36.70
N PRO A 724 21.40 -50.51 36.58
CA PRO A 724 20.83 -51.74 37.12
C PRO A 724 21.31 -52.97 36.33
N PRO A 725 21.55 -54.13 36.97
CA PRO A 725 21.94 -55.37 36.26
C PRO A 725 20.88 -55.80 35.23
N ALA A 726 19.62 -55.39 35.41
CA ALA A 726 18.52 -55.61 34.46
C ALA A 726 18.72 -54.92 33.09
N LEU A 727 19.49 -53.83 33.00
CA LEU A 727 19.81 -53.19 31.71
C LEU A 727 20.51 -54.18 30.77
N PHE A 728 21.41 -54.99 31.33
CA PHE A 728 22.22 -55.96 30.59
C PHE A 728 21.43 -57.22 30.19
N THR A 729 20.12 -57.31 30.47
CA THR A 729 19.27 -58.34 29.84
C THR A 729 18.87 -57.99 28.40
N LEU A 730 19.09 -56.75 27.95
CA LEU A 730 18.73 -56.25 26.62
C LEU A 730 19.72 -56.70 25.53
N ARG A 731 19.80 -58.00 25.26
CA ARG A 731 20.78 -58.62 24.32
C ARG A 731 20.70 -58.14 22.85
N ARG A 732 19.72 -57.31 22.48
CA ARG A 732 19.59 -56.68 21.15
C ARG A 732 20.23 -55.29 21.06
N LEU A 733 20.70 -54.74 22.18
CA LEU A 733 21.23 -53.37 22.24
C LEU A 733 22.51 -53.25 21.41
N ARG A 734 22.46 -52.39 20.38
CA ARG A 734 23.57 -52.06 19.47
C ARG A 734 24.24 -50.74 19.82
N ARG A 735 23.49 -49.78 20.39
CA ARG A 735 23.98 -48.45 20.74
C ARG A 735 23.53 -48.12 22.16
N LEU A 736 24.49 -47.84 23.04
CA LEU A 736 24.25 -47.40 24.42
C LEU A 736 24.99 -46.09 24.67
N LEU A 737 24.24 -45.00 24.78
CA LEU A 737 24.77 -43.66 25.00
C LEU A 737 24.46 -43.21 26.43
N LEU A 738 25.51 -42.97 27.21
CA LEU A 738 25.50 -42.64 28.63
C LEU A 738 26.41 -41.44 28.93
N ALA A 739 26.79 -40.67 27.91
CA ALA A 739 27.67 -39.52 28.04
C ALA A 739 27.12 -38.49 29.06
N GLY A 740 27.97 -37.75 29.78
CA GLY A 740 27.52 -36.70 30.71
C GLY A 740 26.63 -37.23 31.83
N ASN A 741 27.09 -38.22 32.58
CA ASN A 741 26.41 -38.79 33.75
C ASN A 741 27.36 -38.82 34.96
N LEU A 742 26.98 -39.52 36.03
CA LEU A 742 27.73 -39.59 37.28
C LEU A 742 28.20 -41.02 37.59
N LEU A 743 28.40 -41.86 36.58
CA LEU A 743 28.73 -43.28 36.74
C LEU A 743 30.18 -43.45 37.25
N GLU A 744 30.32 -44.11 38.40
CA GLU A 744 31.62 -44.41 39.04
C GLU A 744 32.18 -45.77 38.60
N GLU A 745 31.31 -46.73 38.27
CA GLU A 745 31.68 -48.02 37.68
C GLU A 745 30.74 -48.48 36.55
N LEU A 746 31.24 -49.37 35.69
CA LEU A 746 30.45 -50.08 34.68
C LEU A 746 30.30 -51.55 35.11
N PRO A 747 29.07 -52.05 35.39
CA PRO A 747 28.87 -53.39 35.92
C PRO A 747 29.40 -54.53 35.03
N ALA A 748 29.88 -55.60 35.67
CA ALA A 748 30.49 -56.76 35.00
C ALA A 748 29.51 -57.56 34.12
N GLU A 749 28.21 -57.32 34.26
CA GLU A 749 27.12 -57.84 33.45
C GLU A 749 27.19 -57.37 31.99
N VAL A 750 27.89 -56.27 31.68
CA VAL A 750 28.00 -55.70 30.31
C VAL A 750 28.45 -56.72 29.25
N LYS A 751 29.18 -57.76 29.66
CA LYS A 751 29.56 -58.94 28.84
C LYS A 751 28.39 -59.64 28.12
N SER A 752 27.14 -59.42 28.53
CA SER A 752 25.95 -59.97 27.86
C SER A 752 25.55 -59.22 26.59
N LEU A 753 26.02 -57.99 26.39
CA LEU A 753 25.66 -57.13 25.26
C LEU A 753 26.53 -57.43 24.04
N GLN A 754 26.47 -58.66 23.55
CA GLN A 754 27.32 -59.18 22.48
C GLN A 754 27.15 -58.46 21.13
N LEU A 755 25.99 -57.84 20.89
CA LEU A 755 25.66 -57.08 19.67
C LEU A 755 25.97 -55.57 19.78
N LEU A 756 26.64 -55.12 20.84
CA LEU A 756 26.92 -53.71 21.09
C LEU A 756 27.98 -53.18 20.11
N THR A 757 27.58 -52.29 19.21
CA THR A 757 28.43 -51.65 18.20
C THR A 757 28.97 -50.28 18.62
N GLU A 758 28.28 -49.59 19.53
CA GLU A 758 28.62 -48.25 19.99
C GLU A 758 28.31 -48.09 21.47
N LEU A 759 29.32 -47.68 22.24
CA LEU A 759 29.23 -47.41 23.67
C LEU A 759 29.86 -46.05 23.95
N ASP A 760 29.03 -45.10 24.40
CA ASP A 760 29.50 -43.80 24.86
C ASP A 760 29.29 -43.66 26.37
N LEU A 761 30.40 -43.50 27.09
CA LEU A 761 30.50 -43.32 28.53
C LEU A 761 31.26 -42.03 28.87
N SER A 762 31.43 -41.11 27.91
CA SER A 762 32.23 -39.90 28.11
C SER A 762 31.64 -38.96 29.16
N GLY A 763 32.46 -38.17 29.85
CA GLY A 763 31.96 -37.26 30.90
C GLY A 763 31.27 -38.00 32.04
N ASN A 764 31.93 -39.03 32.57
CA ASN A 764 31.51 -39.79 33.75
C ASN A 764 32.67 -39.80 34.79
N ARG A 765 32.63 -40.70 35.77
CA ARG A 765 33.61 -40.81 36.87
C ARG A 765 34.30 -42.18 36.91
N LEU A 766 34.37 -42.87 35.77
CA LEU A 766 34.87 -44.24 35.72
C LEU A 766 36.37 -44.30 36.03
N GLU A 767 36.75 -45.01 37.10
CA GLU A 767 38.16 -45.33 37.40
C GLU A 767 38.71 -46.45 36.49
N ARG A 768 37.86 -47.43 36.16
CA ARG A 768 38.26 -48.69 35.52
C ARG A 768 37.13 -49.23 34.63
N LEU A 769 37.48 -49.95 33.57
CA LEU A 769 36.53 -50.66 32.70
C LEU A 769 36.58 -52.18 33.00
N PRO A 770 35.43 -52.87 33.11
CA PRO A 770 35.39 -54.29 33.44
C PRO A 770 36.00 -55.14 32.31
N PRO A 771 36.84 -56.15 32.61
CA PRO A 771 37.46 -56.99 31.58
C PRO A 771 36.43 -57.78 30.75
N GLY A 772 35.23 -58.01 31.28
CA GLY A 772 34.12 -58.65 30.57
C GLY A 772 33.59 -57.87 29.36
N LEU A 773 33.82 -56.55 29.28
CA LEU A 773 33.46 -55.74 28.11
C LEU A 773 34.25 -56.21 26.87
N PHE A 774 35.57 -56.23 27.00
CA PHE A 774 36.50 -56.53 25.91
C PHE A 774 36.44 -58.01 25.47
N ASN A 775 36.20 -58.91 26.41
CA ASN A 775 36.12 -60.36 26.16
C ASN A 775 34.77 -60.82 25.56
N SER A 776 33.78 -59.94 25.32
CA SER A 776 32.45 -60.37 24.87
C SER A 776 31.69 -59.40 23.96
N CYS A 777 31.95 -58.10 24.00
CA CYS A 777 31.34 -57.12 23.07
C CYS A 777 32.16 -57.02 21.76
N LEU A 778 32.39 -58.14 21.07
CA LEU A 778 33.33 -58.24 19.95
C LEU A 778 32.92 -57.42 18.70
N GLU A 779 31.64 -57.06 18.57
CA GLU A 779 31.10 -56.19 17.52
C GLU A 779 31.33 -54.69 17.77
N LEU A 780 31.99 -54.29 18.86
CA LEU A 780 32.15 -52.89 19.25
C LEU A 780 33.05 -52.12 18.27
N ARG A 781 32.47 -51.12 17.60
CA ARG A 781 33.12 -50.26 16.58
C ARG A 781 33.50 -48.90 17.11
N ILE A 782 32.74 -48.38 18.07
CA ILE A 782 32.93 -47.08 18.69
C ILE A 782 32.91 -47.25 20.22
N LEU A 783 34.01 -46.90 20.87
CA LEU A 783 34.09 -46.78 22.33
C LEU A 783 34.56 -45.35 22.67
N ASN A 784 33.67 -44.57 23.27
CA ASN A 784 34.00 -43.24 23.79
C ASN A 784 34.01 -43.29 25.33
N VAL A 785 35.17 -43.02 25.92
CA VAL A 785 35.37 -42.95 27.37
C VAL A 785 36.13 -41.68 27.77
N ALA A 786 36.14 -40.65 26.90
CA ALA A 786 36.80 -39.38 27.17
C ALA A 786 36.19 -38.66 28.39
N HIS A 787 36.96 -37.82 29.08
CA HIS A 787 36.53 -37.13 30.31
C HIS A 787 36.03 -38.11 31.38
N ASN A 788 36.92 -39.00 31.82
CA ASN A 788 36.73 -39.95 32.93
C ASN A 788 38.01 -39.97 33.80
N SER A 789 38.12 -40.91 34.74
CA SER A 789 39.26 -41.05 35.66
C SER A 789 40.03 -42.37 35.44
N LEU A 790 40.05 -42.87 34.20
CA LEU A 790 40.67 -44.16 33.88
C LEU A 790 42.17 -44.14 34.13
N SER A 791 42.65 -44.96 35.07
CA SER A 791 44.09 -45.06 35.41
C SER A 791 44.88 -45.93 34.41
N SER A 792 44.25 -46.99 33.91
CA SER A 792 44.83 -47.90 32.91
C SER A 792 43.75 -48.60 32.09
N LEU A 793 44.13 -49.08 30.91
CA LEU A 793 43.24 -49.78 29.98
C LEU A 793 43.63 -51.27 29.92
N PRO A 794 42.70 -52.23 30.13
CA PRO A 794 43.05 -53.65 30.21
C PRO A 794 43.49 -54.22 28.85
N ARG A 795 44.52 -55.08 28.90
CA ARG A 795 45.14 -55.79 27.75
C ARG A 795 44.16 -56.53 26.84
N GLY A 796 42.98 -56.89 27.34
CA GLY A 796 41.92 -57.55 26.57
C GLY A 796 41.39 -56.75 25.37
N ILE A 797 41.70 -55.45 25.24
CA ILE A 797 41.22 -54.63 24.13
C ILE A 797 41.60 -55.15 22.73
N ALA A 798 42.70 -55.92 22.59
CA ALA A 798 43.04 -56.60 21.33
C ALA A 798 41.94 -57.55 20.80
N ALA A 799 41.03 -58.02 21.65
CA ALA A 799 39.88 -58.83 21.21
C ALA A 799 38.87 -58.02 20.37
N LEU A 800 38.83 -56.69 20.51
CA LEU A 800 37.91 -55.80 19.80
C LEU A 800 38.40 -55.49 18.37
N SER A 801 38.53 -56.54 17.55
CA SER A 801 39.01 -56.44 16.15
C SER A 801 38.20 -55.46 15.29
N GLN A 802 36.92 -55.25 15.59
CA GLN A 802 36.01 -54.35 14.87
C GLN A 802 36.11 -52.87 15.30
N LEU A 803 36.97 -52.54 16.29
CA LEU A 803 37.03 -51.21 16.89
C LEU A 803 37.65 -50.17 15.93
N CYS A 804 36.80 -49.34 15.33
CA CYS A 804 37.19 -48.29 14.41
C CYS A 804 37.47 -46.94 15.08
N ARG A 805 36.87 -46.68 16.25
CA ARG A 805 37.06 -45.43 17.01
C ARG A 805 37.17 -45.71 18.50
N LEU A 806 38.21 -45.16 19.12
CA LEU A 806 38.48 -45.23 20.56
C LEU A 806 38.87 -43.83 21.05
N ASP A 807 38.06 -43.23 21.93
CA ASP A 807 38.30 -41.89 22.47
C ASP A 807 38.62 -41.97 23.98
N LEU A 808 39.86 -41.62 24.32
CA LEU A 808 40.47 -41.74 25.65
C LEU A 808 40.86 -40.38 26.25
N ARG A 809 40.60 -39.27 25.55
CA ARG A 809 41.06 -37.92 25.93
C ARG A 809 40.58 -37.54 27.34
N SER A 810 41.41 -36.83 28.09
CA SER A 810 41.14 -36.41 29.47
C SER A 810 40.74 -37.59 30.38
N ASN A 811 41.70 -38.49 30.54
CA ASN A 811 41.74 -39.57 31.53
C ASN A 811 43.11 -39.58 32.21
N SER A 812 43.20 -40.21 33.38
CA SER A 812 44.43 -40.34 34.17
C SER A 812 45.32 -41.51 33.73
N LEU A 813 45.43 -41.76 32.42
CA LEU A 813 46.13 -42.92 31.86
C LEU A 813 47.66 -42.75 31.96
N GLU A 814 48.32 -43.58 32.77
CA GLU A 814 49.79 -43.59 32.88
C GLU A 814 50.46 -44.26 31.67
N GLU A 815 49.88 -45.35 31.16
CA GLU A 815 50.36 -46.11 30.00
C GLU A 815 49.22 -46.56 29.09
N LEU A 816 49.54 -46.88 27.82
CA LEU A 816 48.64 -47.53 26.88
C LEU A 816 49.09 -48.98 26.63
N PRO A 817 48.20 -49.98 26.70
CA PRO A 817 48.57 -51.39 26.50
C PRO A 817 49.10 -51.63 25.07
N ALA A 818 50.21 -52.34 24.95
CA ALA A 818 50.84 -52.67 23.67
C ALA A 818 49.90 -53.43 22.72
N GLU A 819 48.96 -54.18 23.31
CA GLU A 819 47.88 -54.92 22.67
C GLU A 819 46.96 -54.05 21.79
N LEU A 820 46.90 -52.72 22.00
CA LEU A 820 46.23 -51.78 21.08
C LEU A 820 46.78 -51.86 19.65
N GLY A 821 48.08 -52.15 19.50
CA GLY A 821 48.73 -52.30 18.19
C GLY A 821 48.23 -53.50 17.37
N CYS A 822 47.43 -54.40 17.98
CA CYS A 822 46.84 -55.55 17.30
C CYS A 822 45.33 -55.36 17.00
N CYS A 823 44.75 -54.19 17.29
CA CYS A 823 43.38 -53.83 16.92
C CYS A 823 43.29 -53.44 15.43
N THR A 824 43.05 -54.41 14.54
CA THR A 824 43.11 -54.20 13.07
C THR A 824 42.09 -53.20 12.51
N GLY A 825 40.95 -52.99 13.19
CA GLY A 825 39.97 -51.96 12.82
C GLY A 825 40.41 -50.52 13.12
N LEU A 826 41.44 -50.30 13.93
CA LEU A 826 41.77 -49.00 14.52
C LEU A 826 42.70 -48.16 13.61
N HIS A 827 42.11 -47.56 12.58
CA HIS A 827 42.82 -46.77 11.57
C HIS A 827 43.34 -45.43 12.12
N GLY A 828 44.34 -44.83 11.44
CA GLY A 828 45.16 -43.68 11.89
C GLY A 828 44.49 -42.31 12.09
N GLY A 829 43.20 -42.29 12.42
CA GLY A 829 42.45 -41.14 12.92
C GLY A 829 41.29 -41.51 13.87
N GLY A 830 41.13 -42.80 14.19
CA GLY A 830 40.08 -43.33 15.08
C GLY A 830 40.50 -43.39 16.56
N LEU A 831 41.80 -43.50 16.84
CA LEU A 831 42.35 -43.41 18.19
C LEU A 831 42.55 -41.94 18.58
N LEU A 832 41.88 -41.49 19.63
CA LEU A 832 41.94 -40.13 20.15
C LEU A 832 42.46 -40.15 21.60
N VAL A 833 43.64 -39.57 21.81
CA VAL A 833 44.34 -39.46 23.10
C VAL A 833 44.98 -38.07 23.18
N GLU A 834 45.51 -37.68 24.33
CA GLU A 834 46.15 -36.37 24.51
C GLU A 834 47.56 -36.30 23.91
N ASP A 835 47.99 -35.09 23.50
CA ASP A 835 49.25 -34.85 22.75
C ASP A 835 50.54 -35.27 23.50
N TRP A 836 50.46 -35.55 24.81
CA TRP A 836 51.60 -35.95 25.65
C TRP A 836 52.02 -37.42 25.50
N THR A 837 51.22 -38.27 24.83
CA THR A 837 51.48 -39.72 24.77
C THR A 837 52.49 -40.28 23.74
N PRO A 838 53.15 -39.54 22.81
CA PRO A 838 54.01 -40.18 21.80
C PRO A 838 55.26 -40.86 22.37
N ALA A 839 55.66 -40.55 23.62
CA ALA A 839 56.72 -41.28 24.32
C ALA A 839 56.30 -42.71 24.73
N LEU A 840 55.03 -42.91 25.08
CA LEU A 840 54.47 -44.18 25.58
C LEU A 840 54.05 -45.14 24.45
N LEU A 841 53.91 -44.64 23.23
CA LEU A 841 53.50 -45.44 22.07
C LEU A 841 54.66 -46.23 21.42
N TYR A 842 55.92 -45.92 21.77
CA TYR A 842 57.10 -46.56 21.19
C TYR A 842 57.19 -48.09 21.43
N PRO A 843 56.95 -48.61 22.66
CA PRO A 843 56.93 -50.05 22.90
C PRO A 843 55.76 -50.77 22.22
N ALA A 844 54.59 -50.11 22.13
CA ALA A 844 53.37 -50.70 21.62
C ALA A 844 53.46 -51.10 20.13
N PHE A 845 53.97 -50.20 19.29
CA PHE A 845 54.03 -50.43 17.84
C PHE A 845 55.18 -51.35 17.39
N LEU A 846 56.09 -51.77 18.29
CA LEU A 846 57.21 -52.65 17.95
C LEU A 846 56.85 -54.15 17.89
N ASN A 847 55.82 -54.59 18.64
CA ASN A 847 55.49 -56.03 18.76
C ASN A 847 54.37 -56.52 17.81
N CYS A 848 53.37 -55.69 17.47
CA CYS A 848 52.31 -56.07 16.53
C CYS A 848 52.72 -55.73 15.07
N GLY A 849 53.35 -56.69 14.39
CA GLY A 849 54.04 -56.50 13.08
C GLY A 849 53.20 -56.04 11.87
N GLY A 850 51.90 -55.77 12.01
CA GLY A 850 51.00 -55.40 10.90
C GLY A 850 50.91 -53.90 10.59
N LEU A 851 51.24 -52.99 11.52
CA LEU A 851 50.85 -51.57 11.43
C LEU A 851 51.81 -50.64 10.67
N ARG A 852 52.83 -51.16 9.98
CA ARG A 852 53.88 -50.33 9.32
C ARG A 852 53.38 -49.38 8.21
N HIS A 853 52.18 -49.57 7.67
CA HIS A 853 51.68 -48.78 6.53
C HIS A 853 50.53 -47.80 6.83
N SER A 854 49.80 -47.94 7.96
CA SER A 854 48.56 -47.18 8.21
C SER A 854 48.71 -45.94 9.10
N PHE A 855 49.77 -45.83 9.91
CA PHE A 855 49.99 -44.70 10.84
C PHE A 855 50.95 -43.58 10.33
N CYS A 856 51.39 -43.68 9.07
CA CYS A 856 52.34 -42.73 8.46
C CYS A 856 51.98 -41.22 8.56
N PRO A 857 50.71 -40.76 8.41
CA PRO A 857 50.39 -39.32 8.42
C PRO A 857 50.40 -38.66 9.81
N ILE A 858 50.55 -39.45 10.88
CA ILE A 858 50.81 -38.96 12.25
C ILE A 858 52.32 -38.85 12.47
N ALA A 859 53.07 -39.92 12.15
CA ALA A 859 54.54 -39.90 12.21
C ALA A 859 55.15 -38.76 11.37
N GLY A 860 54.63 -38.49 10.17
CA GLY A 860 55.07 -37.38 9.33
C GLY A 860 54.81 -35.98 9.92
N ARG A 861 53.80 -35.82 10.80
CA ARG A 861 53.53 -34.57 11.52
C ARG A 861 54.37 -34.44 12.79
N LEU A 862 54.61 -35.54 13.51
CA LEU A 862 55.55 -35.59 14.63
C LEU A 862 56.99 -35.33 14.19
N CYS A 863 57.48 -35.92 13.10
CA CYS A 863 58.80 -35.63 12.55
C CYS A 863 58.96 -34.17 12.07
N ARG A 864 57.86 -33.50 11.64
CA ARG A 864 57.91 -32.05 11.36
C ARG A 864 57.97 -31.23 12.65
N ARG A 865 57.08 -31.45 13.63
CA ARG A 865 57.13 -30.72 14.90
C ARG A 865 58.41 -30.97 15.70
N LEU A 866 58.98 -32.17 15.67
CA LEU A 866 60.25 -32.51 16.30
C LEU A 866 61.45 -31.95 15.53
N SER A 867 61.40 -31.84 14.20
CA SER A 867 62.46 -31.13 13.44
C SER A 867 62.35 -29.61 13.60
N GLU A 868 61.15 -29.04 13.71
CA GLU A 868 60.93 -27.63 14.03
C GLU A 868 61.39 -27.28 15.46
N SER A 869 61.09 -28.10 16.47
CA SER A 869 61.54 -27.86 17.84
C SER A 869 63.05 -28.10 18.02
N THR A 870 63.62 -29.15 17.41
CA THR A 870 65.09 -29.34 17.44
C THR A 870 65.82 -28.29 16.61
N ASN A 871 65.23 -27.75 15.54
CA ASN A 871 65.79 -26.58 14.84
C ASN A 871 65.68 -25.29 15.66
N GLN A 872 64.61 -25.06 16.42
CA GLN A 872 64.54 -23.93 17.35
C GLN A 872 65.56 -24.05 18.49
N ILE A 873 65.73 -25.24 19.06
CA ILE A 873 66.77 -25.50 20.08
C ILE A 873 68.17 -25.32 19.47
N ASN A 874 68.45 -25.87 18.28
CA ASN A 874 69.73 -25.67 17.59
C ASN A 874 69.97 -24.21 17.19
N ALA A 875 68.93 -23.43 16.86
CA ALA A 875 69.04 -22.00 16.57
C ALA A 875 69.33 -21.16 17.82
N LEU A 876 68.84 -21.58 19.00
CA LEU A 876 69.18 -20.99 20.29
C LEU A 876 70.61 -21.34 20.71
N TRP A 877 71.07 -22.58 20.48
CA TRP A 877 72.44 -23.01 20.77
C TRP A 877 73.48 -22.40 19.82
N ARG A 878 73.17 -22.21 18.53
CA ARG A 878 74.05 -21.53 17.54
C ARG A 878 74.15 -20.01 17.69
N ARG A 879 73.62 -19.41 18.77
CA ARG A 879 73.67 -17.95 19.04
C ARG A 879 74.42 -17.57 20.31
N ARG A 880 75.28 -18.44 20.85
CA ARG A 880 76.12 -18.18 22.04
C ARG A 880 77.62 -18.42 21.85
N ASP A 881 78.18 -18.02 20.72
CA ASP A 881 79.63 -17.78 20.60
C ASP A 881 80.00 -16.43 21.25
N PHE A 882 80.14 -16.42 22.58
CA PHE A 882 80.78 -15.32 23.30
C PHE A 882 82.25 -15.67 23.57
N ARG A 883 83.16 -15.07 22.80
CA ARG A 883 84.61 -15.20 23.04
C ARG A 883 85.01 -14.45 24.31
N LEU A 884 85.71 -15.15 25.21
CA LEU A 884 86.64 -14.58 26.19
C LEU A 884 87.94 -15.44 26.18
N PRO A 885 89.08 -14.90 26.66
CA PRO A 885 90.30 -14.96 25.84
C PRO A 885 91.39 -15.96 26.27
N VAL A 886 92.43 -15.98 25.45
CA VAL A 886 93.70 -16.77 25.48
C VAL A 886 93.55 -18.16 24.85
#